data_AF-A0A514WX69-F1
#
_entry.id   AF-A0A514WX69-F1
#
_cell.length_a   1.000
_cell.length_b   1.000
_cell.length_c   1.000
_cell.angle_alpha   90.00
_cell.angle_beta   90.00
_cell.angle_gamma   90.00
#
_symmetry.space_group_name_H-M   'P 1'
#
loop_
_entity.id
_entity.type
_entity.pdbx_description
1 polymer ?
#
loop_
_entity_poly.entity_id
_entity_poly.type
_entity_poly.pdbx_seq_one_letter_code
_entity_poly.pdbx_strand_id
1 'polypeptide(L)'
;MASSSIVIESRVQLFSTLAEAAELEHNFMCLYLYAMLGLKRSEDEGLTKEELAAVDRWRRVILGIALEEMTHLSLVSNLFVSMGSTPHFSRPNFPAYPGMYPANIVVELARFDMSTLDHFIFLERPRSLEVHDGETFVPNKQYSRQAPQHTLMAHTGDYDTVGDLYDTLHECISQLCEKLGEQQLFCGNPAQQIGPLDSPLPGLLIIKDKATAFQALDTIIRQGEGATEEAGSHFARFNAIKTEYAELLAKNPNFEPSRPVARNPIMRKPVELGNRVFVDEPLAAQFMDVANALYIFMLKTLIQIYAIENRSNVEKKEMLGIAYALMHAMATVGELLTHLPASPNNNCNAGMSFAMARSLSPLSPSGEMVIMNERIDQIKDAITRLSEELKRQKANNPHIQACLDQLESTQGQIKEIYQRAQKISGTNDDKALQKTGTSNATSLAAVAESSKANPIEIADSPAIAVSFEGKKCMHARHCVTQLPGVFLANTPGKWILPEKANADELASVIRQCPSGALKYKSKSKDLHDETAPAVNVLRLRENGPYAVLGDMEIDGKKIGYRATLCRCGQSQNKPFCDAAHVACNFKASGEPETVDATELQNRGGVLKLDRITDGPLSVSGNLELCTGTGRVVLRTESARLCRCGNSKSKPLCDSSHLAAGFKDTVRINEPPPPLPPHPGSASL
;
A
#
# COMPACT_ATOMS: atom_id res chain seq x y z
N MET A 1 17.20 35.33 -17.81
CA MET A 1 17.17 34.88 -16.41
C MET A 1 16.13 35.71 -15.68
N ALA A 2 14.89 35.25 -15.64
CA ALA A 2 13.98 35.70 -14.58
C ALA A 2 14.44 34.96 -13.31
N SER A 3 14.84 35.69 -12.27
CA SER A 3 15.07 35.10 -10.96
C SER A 3 13.71 34.66 -10.40
N SER A 4 13.57 33.44 -9.89
CA SER A 4 12.35 33.05 -9.20
C SER A 4 12.08 34.06 -8.07
N SER A 5 10.83 34.48 -7.92
CA SER A 5 10.47 35.52 -6.94
C SER A 5 10.10 34.95 -5.57
N ILE A 6 10.33 33.64 -5.40
CA ILE A 6 10.11 32.89 -4.17
C ILE A 6 11.30 33.11 -3.23
N VAL A 7 11.01 33.44 -1.98
CA VAL A 7 12.02 33.67 -0.93
C VAL A 7 11.67 32.83 0.29
N ILE A 8 12.58 31.94 0.69
CA ILE A 8 12.40 31.03 1.83
C ILE A 8 13.60 31.18 2.77
N GLU A 9 13.43 31.96 3.84
CA GLU A 9 14.48 32.21 4.85
C GLU A 9 14.25 31.40 6.15
N SER A 10 13.12 30.71 6.25
CA SER A 10 12.65 30.03 7.46
C SER A 10 11.83 28.77 7.14
N ARG A 11 11.73 27.86 8.12
CA ARG A 11 10.89 26.65 8.00
C ARG A 11 9.41 26.95 7.77
N VAL A 12 8.89 28.07 8.29
CA VAL A 12 7.48 28.46 8.11
C VAL A 12 7.21 28.90 6.67
N GLN A 13 8.13 29.63 6.05
CA GLN A 13 8.07 29.92 4.61
C GLN A 13 8.18 28.64 3.78
N LEU A 14 9.11 27.72 4.14
CA LEU A 14 9.25 26.44 3.45
C LEU A 14 7.94 25.62 3.49
N PHE A 15 7.27 25.56 4.63
CA PHE A 15 5.97 24.90 4.75
C PHE A 15 4.85 25.57 3.95
N SER A 16 4.90 26.89 3.75
CA SER A 16 3.95 27.57 2.85
C SER A 16 4.20 27.22 1.38
N THR A 17 5.45 27.15 0.96
CA THR A 17 5.80 26.76 -0.42
C THR A 17 5.52 25.27 -0.68
N LEU A 18 5.79 24.39 0.31
CA LEU A 18 5.38 22.98 0.25
C LEU A 18 3.86 22.80 0.28
N ALA A 19 3.12 23.69 0.92
CA ALA A 19 1.66 23.66 0.91
C ALA A 19 1.15 23.96 -0.50
N GLU A 20 1.72 24.97 -1.16
CA GLU A 20 1.39 25.28 -2.55
C GLU A 20 1.78 24.15 -3.51
N ALA A 21 2.95 23.54 -3.33
CA ALA A 21 3.34 22.34 -4.09
C ALA A 21 2.32 21.20 -3.91
N ALA A 22 1.97 20.85 -2.66
CA ALA A 22 0.94 19.85 -2.38
C ALA A 22 -0.45 20.21 -2.95
N GLU A 23 -0.78 21.51 -2.99
CA GLU A 23 -2.00 21.98 -3.66
C GLU A 23 -1.94 21.73 -5.17
N LEU A 24 -0.83 21.98 -5.85
CA LEU A 24 -0.65 21.72 -7.29
C LEU A 24 -0.80 20.24 -7.64
N GLU A 25 -0.01 19.33 -7.06
CA GLU A 25 -0.10 17.88 -7.34
C GLU A 25 -1.53 17.36 -7.11
N HIS A 26 -2.19 17.84 -6.05
CA HIS A 26 -3.57 17.48 -5.75
C HIS A 26 -4.57 18.07 -6.74
N ASN A 27 -4.37 19.31 -7.20
CA ASN A 27 -5.20 19.92 -8.23
C ASN A 27 -5.04 19.18 -9.55
N PHE A 28 -3.81 18.94 -10.01
CA PHE A 28 -3.49 18.34 -11.30
C PHE A 28 -4.05 16.92 -11.37
N MET A 29 -3.81 16.08 -10.34
CA MET A 29 -4.50 14.81 -10.16
C MET A 29 -6.02 14.92 -10.34
N CYS A 30 -6.67 15.91 -9.68
CA CYS A 30 -8.11 16.12 -9.80
C CYS A 30 -8.52 16.55 -11.22
N LEU A 31 -7.76 17.40 -11.91
CA LEU A 31 -8.04 17.83 -13.29
C LEU A 31 -7.96 16.63 -14.25
N TYR A 32 -6.90 15.84 -14.14
CA TYR A 32 -6.63 14.67 -14.96
C TYR A 32 -7.70 13.59 -14.75
N LEU A 33 -8.03 13.28 -13.50
CA LEU A 33 -9.11 12.34 -13.17
C LEU A 33 -10.47 12.84 -13.67
N TYR A 34 -10.78 14.13 -13.50
CA TYR A 34 -12.05 14.69 -13.96
C TYR A 34 -12.23 14.52 -15.48
N ALA A 35 -11.22 14.89 -16.26
CA ALA A 35 -11.26 14.74 -17.72
C ALA A 35 -11.33 13.26 -18.13
N MET A 36 -10.56 12.39 -17.46
CA MET A 36 -10.55 10.93 -17.68
C MET A 36 -11.90 10.26 -17.38
N LEU A 37 -12.60 10.66 -16.32
CA LEU A 37 -13.92 10.12 -15.95
C LEU A 37 -14.99 10.49 -16.99
N GLY A 38 -14.81 11.61 -17.69
CA GLY A 38 -15.67 12.05 -18.80
C GLY A 38 -15.44 11.32 -20.13
N LEU A 39 -14.39 10.51 -20.26
CA LEU A 39 -14.12 9.74 -21.49
C LEU A 39 -15.19 8.67 -21.74
N LYS A 40 -15.57 8.52 -23.02
CA LYS A 40 -16.53 7.51 -23.49
C LYS A 40 -15.97 6.09 -23.32
N ARG A 41 -16.86 5.11 -23.17
CA ARG A 41 -16.57 3.73 -22.73
C ARG A 41 -17.17 2.65 -23.65
N SER A 42 -18.05 3.00 -24.59
CA SER A 42 -18.59 2.06 -25.59
C SER A 42 -18.84 2.70 -26.96
N GLU A 43 -19.02 1.85 -27.99
CA GLU A 43 -19.38 2.27 -29.36
C GLU A 43 -20.74 2.98 -29.39
N ASP A 44 -21.67 2.61 -28.49
CA ASP A 44 -23.00 3.24 -28.36
C ASP A 44 -22.96 4.73 -28.00
N GLU A 45 -21.82 5.23 -27.52
CA GLU A 45 -21.58 6.66 -27.24
C GLU A 45 -21.11 7.45 -28.47
N GLY A 46 -21.25 6.84 -29.66
CA GLY A 46 -20.93 7.45 -30.95
C GLY A 46 -19.46 7.37 -31.32
N LEU A 47 -18.74 6.35 -30.87
CA LEU A 47 -17.35 6.08 -31.25
C LEU A 47 -17.24 4.87 -32.17
N THR A 48 -16.39 4.95 -33.18
CA THR A 48 -15.92 3.78 -33.92
C THR A 48 -15.00 2.91 -33.06
N LYS A 49 -14.78 1.65 -33.48
CA LYS A 49 -13.85 0.72 -32.81
C LYS A 49 -12.42 1.24 -32.72
N GLU A 50 -11.96 1.99 -33.71
CA GLU A 50 -10.62 2.58 -33.73
C GLU A 50 -10.50 3.71 -32.70
N GLU A 51 -11.46 4.64 -32.70
CA GLU A 51 -11.56 5.75 -31.76
C GLU A 51 -11.73 5.26 -30.31
N LEU A 52 -12.62 4.30 -30.06
CA LEU A 52 -12.82 3.71 -28.73
C LEU A 52 -11.54 3.05 -28.21
N ALA A 53 -10.83 2.30 -29.07
CA ALA A 53 -9.56 1.69 -28.68
C ALA A 53 -8.47 2.72 -28.36
N ALA A 54 -8.48 3.89 -29.01
CA ALA A 54 -7.60 5.02 -28.68
C ALA A 54 -7.99 5.68 -27.36
N VAL A 55 -9.28 5.98 -27.16
CA VAL A 55 -9.80 6.52 -25.89
C VAL A 55 -9.47 5.59 -24.70
N ASP A 56 -9.57 4.27 -24.87
CA ASP A 56 -9.14 3.28 -23.86
C ASP A 56 -7.62 3.22 -23.66
N ARG A 57 -6.80 3.60 -24.64
CA ARG A 57 -5.34 3.82 -24.44
C ARG A 57 -5.13 5.09 -23.61
N TRP A 58 -5.72 6.21 -24.02
CA TRP A 58 -5.56 7.51 -23.37
C TRP A 58 -6.00 7.47 -21.91
N ARG A 59 -7.16 6.86 -21.62
CA ARG A 59 -7.65 6.65 -20.25
C ARG A 59 -6.61 5.93 -19.37
N ARG A 60 -5.94 4.90 -19.87
CA ARG A 60 -4.88 4.19 -19.13
C ARG A 60 -3.63 5.04 -18.93
N VAL A 61 -3.26 5.85 -19.91
CA VAL A 61 -2.12 6.78 -19.81
C VAL A 61 -2.40 7.88 -18.77
N ILE A 62 -3.57 8.51 -18.82
CA ILE A 62 -4.00 9.57 -17.90
C ILE A 62 -4.17 9.01 -16.47
N LEU A 63 -4.73 7.81 -16.31
CA LEU A 63 -4.78 7.14 -14.99
C LEU A 63 -3.39 6.87 -14.44
N GLY A 64 -2.44 6.47 -15.30
CA GLY A 64 -1.04 6.29 -14.91
C GLY A 64 -0.42 7.58 -14.38
N ILE A 65 -0.64 8.70 -15.08
CA ILE A 65 -0.17 10.04 -14.67
C ILE A 65 -0.80 10.40 -13.32
N ALA A 66 -2.11 10.24 -13.16
CA ALA A 66 -2.79 10.52 -11.88
C ALA A 66 -2.30 9.65 -10.70
N LEU A 67 -1.74 8.46 -10.94
CA LEU A 67 -1.08 7.64 -9.89
C LEU A 67 0.34 8.15 -9.56
N GLU A 68 1.01 8.79 -10.50
CA GLU A 68 2.29 9.46 -10.30
C GLU A 68 2.07 10.77 -9.51
N GLU A 69 1.04 11.56 -9.83
CA GLU A 69 0.59 12.69 -8.98
C GLU A 69 0.27 12.27 -7.52
N MET A 70 -0.35 11.09 -7.31
CA MET A 70 -0.56 10.54 -5.95
C MET A 70 0.76 10.21 -5.25
N THR A 71 1.79 9.83 -6.01
CA THR A 71 3.14 9.60 -5.51
C THR A 71 3.77 10.94 -5.12
N HIS A 72 3.67 11.96 -5.97
CA HIS A 72 4.21 13.30 -5.71
C HIS A 72 3.57 13.92 -4.45
N LEU A 73 2.24 13.93 -4.36
CA LEU A 73 1.51 14.41 -3.17
C LEU A 73 1.90 13.65 -1.89
N SER A 74 2.21 12.35 -2.01
CA SER A 74 2.71 11.55 -0.89
C SER A 74 4.17 11.89 -0.54
N LEU A 75 5.03 12.18 -1.52
CA LEU A 75 6.40 12.64 -1.30
C LEU A 75 6.45 14.04 -0.67
N VAL A 76 5.60 14.97 -1.10
CA VAL A 76 5.44 16.29 -0.46
C VAL A 76 4.87 16.14 0.96
N SER A 77 3.92 15.23 1.17
CA SER A 77 3.44 14.86 2.51
C SER A 77 4.55 14.28 3.40
N ASN A 78 5.42 13.43 2.84
CA ASN A 78 6.61 12.92 3.52
C ASN A 78 7.61 14.04 3.84
N LEU A 79 7.79 15.04 2.98
CA LEU A 79 8.62 16.23 3.26
C LEU A 79 8.09 16.98 4.49
N PHE A 80 6.80 17.32 4.53
CA PHE A 80 6.17 17.94 5.70
C PHE A 80 6.44 17.14 6.99
N VAL A 81 6.16 15.84 6.95
CA VAL A 81 6.25 14.96 8.12
C VAL A 81 7.70 14.73 8.54
N SER A 82 8.65 14.59 7.62
CA SER A 82 10.09 14.51 7.91
C SER A 82 10.61 15.76 8.65
N MET A 83 10.02 16.92 8.39
CA MET A 83 10.41 18.20 8.98
C MET A 83 9.57 18.61 10.21
N GLY A 84 8.74 17.68 10.73
CA GLY A 84 7.98 17.86 11.97
C GLY A 84 6.62 18.55 11.82
N SER A 85 6.05 18.58 10.61
CA SER A 85 4.70 19.12 10.34
C SER A 85 3.71 18.00 9.98
N THR A 86 2.42 18.29 10.03
CA THR A 86 1.38 17.47 9.40
C THR A 86 1.36 17.69 7.88
N PRO A 87 0.90 16.70 7.07
CA PRO A 87 0.77 16.87 5.63
C PRO A 87 -0.33 17.87 5.26
N HIS A 88 -0.19 18.50 4.08
CA HIS A 88 -1.16 19.44 3.55
C HIS A 88 -1.99 18.83 2.42
N PHE A 89 -3.27 18.61 2.69
CA PHE A 89 -4.26 18.13 1.70
C PHE A 89 -5.39 19.14 1.45
N SER A 90 -5.36 20.29 2.13
CA SER A 90 -6.33 21.37 1.92
C SER A 90 -5.96 22.12 0.64
N ARG A 91 -6.95 22.66 -0.06
CA ARG A 91 -6.77 23.44 -1.30
C ARG A 91 -8.03 24.29 -1.57
N PRO A 92 -7.98 25.33 -2.42
CA PRO A 92 -9.17 26.02 -2.89
C PRO A 92 -10.10 25.08 -3.68
N ASN A 93 -11.41 25.34 -3.62
CA ASN A 93 -12.39 24.68 -4.50
C ASN A 93 -12.20 25.13 -5.95
N PHE A 94 -12.61 24.29 -6.91
CA PHE A 94 -12.56 24.62 -8.33
C PHE A 94 -13.70 25.59 -8.74
N PRO A 95 -13.45 26.51 -9.71
CA PRO A 95 -12.15 26.93 -10.18
C PRO A 95 -11.40 27.69 -9.08
N ALA A 96 -10.08 27.53 -9.01
CA ALA A 96 -9.28 28.25 -8.03
C ALA A 96 -9.40 29.77 -8.25
N TYR A 97 -9.39 30.55 -7.16
CA TYR A 97 -9.55 31.99 -7.28
C TYR A 97 -8.24 32.69 -7.67
N PRO A 98 -8.28 33.74 -8.51
CA PRO A 98 -7.10 34.53 -8.85
C PRO A 98 -6.36 35.02 -7.61
N GLY A 99 -5.05 34.85 -7.58
CA GLY A 99 -4.17 35.15 -6.45
C GLY A 99 -3.65 33.90 -5.72
N MET A 100 -4.25 32.72 -5.93
CA MET A 100 -3.81 31.48 -5.28
C MET A 100 -2.49 30.94 -5.83
N TYR A 101 -2.36 30.88 -7.15
CA TYR A 101 -1.17 30.40 -7.87
C TYR A 101 -0.64 31.54 -8.77
N PRO A 102 0.48 31.39 -9.49
CA PRO A 102 0.90 32.35 -10.50
C PRO A 102 -0.20 32.57 -11.55
N ALA A 103 -0.29 33.76 -12.14
CA ALA A 103 -1.42 34.13 -13.00
C ALA A 103 -1.57 33.24 -14.26
N ASN A 104 -0.50 32.62 -14.73
CA ASN A 104 -0.50 31.65 -15.83
C ASN A 104 -0.97 30.25 -15.42
N ILE A 105 -1.03 29.90 -14.13
CA ILE A 105 -1.50 28.59 -13.66
C ILE A 105 -3.01 28.64 -13.43
N VAL A 106 -3.76 28.37 -14.50
CA VAL A 106 -5.23 28.25 -14.46
C VAL A 106 -5.60 26.87 -13.90
N VAL A 107 -6.53 26.82 -12.95
CA VAL A 107 -6.90 25.57 -12.24
C VAL A 107 -8.42 25.41 -12.23
N GLU A 108 -8.94 24.73 -13.26
CA GLU A 108 -10.37 24.57 -13.54
C GLU A 108 -10.73 23.16 -14.03
N LEU A 109 -11.90 22.65 -13.65
CA LEU A 109 -12.41 21.36 -14.11
C LEU A 109 -13.08 21.50 -15.49
N ALA A 110 -12.60 20.78 -16.50
CA ALA A 110 -13.15 20.76 -17.85
C ALA A 110 -13.19 19.34 -18.43
N ARG A 111 -14.10 19.09 -19.39
CA ARG A 111 -14.17 17.82 -20.14
C ARG A 111 -12.88 17.57 -20.92
N PHE A 112 -12.61 16.32 -21.30
CA PHE A 112 -11.46 16.03 -22.17
C PHE A 112 -11.73 16.41 -23.64
N ASP A 113 -11.11 17.50 -24.08
CA ASP A 113 -11.00 17.92 -25.49
C ASP A 113 -9.59 18.48 -25.78
N MET A 114 -9.34 18.92 -27.02
CA MET A 114 -7.99 19.37 -27.42
C MET A 114 -7.51 20.56 -26.59
N SER A 115 -8.38 21.51 -26.22
CA SER A 115 -7.99 22.63 -25.35
C SER A 115 -7.62 22.17 -23.95
N THR A 116 -8.29 21.15 -23.42
CA THR A 116 -7.96 20.61 -22.09
C THR A 116 -6.68 19.78 -22.12
N LEU A 117 -6.41 19.07 -23.22
CA LEU A 117 -5.16 18.36 -23.43
C LEU A 117 -3.96 19.32 -23.61
N ASP A 118 -4.14 20.40 -24.36
CA ASP A 118 -3.13 21.46 -24.49
C ASP A 118 -2.82 22.12 -23.15
N HIS A 119 -3.84 22.32 -22.31
CA HIS A 119 -3.66 22.80 -20.95
C HIS A 119 -2.85 21.82 -20.08
N PHE A 120 -3.11 20.50 -20.16
CA PHE A 120 -2.29 19.51 -19.45
C PHE A 120 -0.83 19.52 -19.93
N ILE A 121 -0.59 19.65 -21.23
CA ILE A 121 0.76 19.80 -21.81
C ILE A 121 1.43 21.10 -21.35
N PHE A 122 0.67 22.17 -21.16
CA PHE A 122 1.18 23.44 -20.64
C PHE A 122 1.53 23.36 -19.15
N LEU A 123 0.71 22.72 -18.31
CA LEU A 123 0.99 22.55 -16.88
C LEU A 123 2.26 21.73 -16.63
N GLU A 124 2.46 20.66 -17.40
CA GLU A 124 3.62 19.74 -17.32
C GLU A 124 4.83 20.22 -18.12
N ARG A 125 4.83 21.43 -18.70
CA ARG A 125 5.89 21.84 -19.65
C ARG A 125 7.24 21.99 -18.95
N PRO A 126 8.34 21.46 -19.53
CA PRO A 126 9.67 21.72 -19.01
C PRO A 126 10.04 23.20 -19.19
N ARG A 127 10.70 23.79 -18.20
CA ARG A 127 11.14 25.20 -18.15
C ARG A 127 11.76 25.76 -19.44
N SER A 128 12.44 24.92 -20.22
CA SER A 128 13.14 25.31 -21.44
C SER A 128 12.26 25.41 -22.70
N LEU A 129 10.98 25.01 -22.63
CA LEU A 129 10.06 25.03 -23.76
C LEU A 129 8.94 26.06 -23.55
N GLU A 130 8.84 27.01 -24.48
CA GLU A 130 7.64 27.83 -24.63
C GLU A 130 6.52 26.98 -25.24
N VAL A 131 5.44 26.81 -24.49
CA VAL A 131 4.24 26.07 -24.88
C VAL A 131 3.04 27.00 -24.72
N HIS A 132 2.12 26.97 -25.67
CA HIS A 132 0.85 27.69 -25.54
C HIS A 132 -0.14 26.87 -24.70
N ASP A 133 -0.78 27.53 -23.74
CA ASP A 133 -1.92 26.97 -23.02
C ASP A 133 -3.13 26.82 -23.97
N GLY A 134 -4.08 25.94 -23.62
CA GLY A 134 -5.27 25.70 -24.40
C GLY A 134 -6.20 26.91 -24.47
N GLU A 135 -6.87 27.10 -25.61
CA GLU A 135 -7.68 28.30 -25.92
C GLU A 135 -8.76 28.65 -24.87
N THR A 136 -9.25 27.66 -24.11
CA THR A 136 -10.27 27.87 -23.05
C THR A 136 -9.70 28.15 -21.66
N PHE A 137 -8.38 28.15 -21.49
CA PHE A 137 -7.67 28.32 -20.20
C PHE A 137 -6.94 29.67 -20.13
N VAL A 138 -7.64 30.75 -20.50
CA VAL A 138 -7.09 32.11 -20.44
C VAL A 138 -7.13 32.65 -19.00
N PRO A 139 -6.04 33.22 -18.46
CA PRO A 139 -6.04 33.90 -17.16
C PRO A 139 -7.08 35.02 -17.06
N ASN A 140 -8.10 34.81 -16.23
CA ASN A 140 -9.20 35.77 -16.01
C ASN A 140 -8.75 37.13 -15.43
N LYS A 141 -7.54 37.20 -14.85
CA LYS A 141 -6.92 38.44 -14.33
C LYS A 141 -5.41 38.34 -14.47
N GLN A 142 -4.76 39.43 -14.86
CA GLN A 142 -3.31 39.59 -14.72
C GLN A 142 -3.00 40.13 -13.32
N TYR A 143 -2.06 39.48 -12.62
CA TYR A 143 -1.55 39.86 -11.32
C TYR A 143 -0.16 39.24 -11.14
N SER A 144 0.58 39.70 -10.12
CA SER A 144 1.84 39.10 -9.71
C SER A 144 1.88 38.94 -8.19
N ARG A 145 2.44 37.84 -7.70
CA ARG A 145 2.66 37.57 -6.27
C ARG A 145 4.12 37.82 -5.92
N GLN A 146 4.37 38.30 -4.70
CA GLN A 146 5.71 38.61 -4.21
C GLN A 146 5.97 37.90 -2.89
N ALA A 147 7.13 37.27 -2.75
CA ALA A 147 7.67 36.85 -1.45
C ALA A 147 8.73 37.87 -1.00
N PRO A 148 8.37 38.89 -0.19
CA PRO A 148 9.34 39.87 0.27
C PRO A 148 10.38 39.24 1.21
N GLN A 149 11.63 39.68 1.09
CA GLN A 149 12.70 39.30 2.00
C GLN A 149 12.47 39.88 3.40
N HIS A 150 12.97 39.16 4.41
CA HIS A 150 13.02 39.55 5.82
C HIS A 150 11.64 39.76 6.49
N THR A 151 10.57 39.17 5.93
CA THR A 151 9.23 39.16 6.53
C THR A 151 8.91 37.86 7.26
N LEU A 152 8.20 37.96 8.39
CA LEU A 152 7.77 36.79 9.17
C LEU A 152 6.51 36.10 8.65
N MET A 153 5.68 36.79 7.85
CA MET A 153 4.55 36.17 7.17
C MET A 153 5.05 35.37 5.97
N ALA A 154 4.53 34.16 5.81
CA ALA A 154 4.87 33.31 4.70
C ALA A 154 4.03 33.67 3.46
N HIS A 155 4.71 33.86 2.34
CA HIS A 155 4.11 34.15 1.04
C HIS A 155 4.93 33.40 -0.02
N THR A 156 4.28 32.69 -0.94
CA THR A 156 4.94 32.16 -2.13
C THR A 156 4.97 33.26 -3.19
N GLY A 157 6.11 33.42 -3.85
CA GLY A 157 6.25 34.30 -5.02
C GLY A 157 5.73 33.63 -6.29
N ASP A 158 5.76 34.34 -7.41
CA ASP A 158 5.58 33.74 -8.73
C ASP A 158 6.82 32.96 -9.20
N TYR A 159 6.51 31.95 -10.02
CA TYR A 159 7.39 31.02 -10.71
C TYR A 159 6.73 30.68 -12.06
N ASP A 160 7.52 30.28 -13.07
CA ASP A 160 7.00 30.07 -14.42
C ASP A 160 6.46 28.65 -14.61
N THR A 161 7.20 27.61 -14.18
CA THR A 161 6.81 26.19 -14.22
C THR A 161 6.81 25.51 -12.84
N VAL A 162 6.26 24.30 -12.75
CA VAL A 162 6.26 23.52 -11.50
C VAL A 162 7.67 23.05 -11.14
N GLY A 163 8.53 22.81 -12.14
CA GLY A 163 9.96 22.62 -11.98
C GLY A 163 10.65 23.80 -11.28
N ASP A 164 10.36 25.06 -11.65
CA ASP A 164 10.92 26.23 -10.96
C ASP A 164 10.58 26.26 -9.45
N LEU A 165 9.38 25.80 -9.08
CA LEU A 165 8.95 25.69 -7.69
C LEU A 165 9.76 24.63 -6.94
N TYR A 166 9.97 23.46 -7.55
CA TYR A 166 10.74 22.37 -6.95
C TYR A 166 12.26 22.60 -6.93
N ASP A 167 12.82 23.21 -7.96
CA ASP A 167 14.21 23.72 -7.99
C ASP A 167 14.44 24.68 -6.81
N THR A 168 13.50 25.61 -6.58
CA THR A 168 13.58 26.53 -5.44
C THR A 168 13.50 25.79 -4.10
N LEU A 169 12.61 24.80 -3.97
CA LEU A 169 12.54 23.96 -2.76
C LEU A 169 13.86 23.21 -2.50
N HIS A 170 14.52 22.70 -3.55
CA HIS A 170 15.82 22.03 -3.46
C HIS A 170 16.90 22.98 -2.95
N GLU A 171 17.05 24.18 -3.54
CA GLU A 171 18.01 25.19 -3.08
C GLU A 171 17.76 25.60 -1.63
N CYS A 172 16.52 25.94 -1.29
CA CYS A 172 16.17 26.45 0.04
C CYS A 172 16.29 25.39 1.15
N ILE A 173 16.06 24.10 0.85
CA ILE A 173 16.33 23.02 1.81
C ILE A 173 17.84 22.92 2.11
N SER A 174 18.75 23.12 1.13
CA SER A 174 20.19 23.15 1.43
C SER A 174 20.56 24.34 2.33
N GLN A 175 20.07 25.53 1.99
CA GLN A 175 20.32 26.75 2.77
C GLN A 175 19.79 26.63 4.22
N LEU A 176 18.62 26.02 4.41
CA LEU A 176 18.07 25.77 5.74
C LEU A 176 18.81 24.66 6.51
N CYS A 177 19.35 23.64 5.83
CA CYS A 177 20.24 22.66 6.45
C CYS A 177 21.55 23.30 6.95
N GLU A 178 22.13 24.22 6.17
CA GLU A 178 23.34 24.98 6.56
C GLU A 178 23.06 25.93 7.73
N LYS A 179 21.90 26.58 7.75
CA LYS A 179 21.49 27.55 8.77
C LYS A 179 21.04 26.93 10.09
N LEU A 180 20.31 25.81 10.05
CA LEU A 180 19.67 25.19 11.22
C LEU A 180 20.40 23.91 11.69
N GLY A 181 21.17 23.27 10.81
CA GLY A 181 21.61 21.89 10.95
C GLY A 181 20.58 20.90 10.39
N GLU A 182 21.06 19.92 9.64
CA GLU A 182 20.23 18.93 8.95
C GLU A 182 19.30 18.14 9.90
N GLN A 183 19.83 17.66 11.03
CA GLN A 183 19.05 16.97 12.07
C GLN A 183 17.99 17.85 12.75
N GLN A 184 18.19 19.17 12.78
CA GLN A 184 17.16 20.09 13.26
C GLN A 184 16.09 20.30 12.21
N LEU A 185 16.44 20.38 10.92
CA LEU A 185 15.44 20.49 9.85
C LEU A 185 14.59 19.21 9.77
N PHE A 186 15.22 18.03 9.65
CA PHE A 186 14.55 16.73 9.55
C PHE A 186 14.27 16.12 10.93
N CYS A 187 13.50 16.83 11.76
CA CYS A 187 13.23 16.47 13.16
C CYS A 187 11.94 15.66 13.38
N GLY A 188 11.23 15.25 12.32
CA GLY A 188 9.97 14.52 12.40
C GLY A 188 10.12 13.00 12.40
N ASN A 189 9.03 12.28 12.68
CA ASN A 189 9.03 10.82 12.85
C ASN A 189 8.85 10.09 11.50
N PRO A 190 9.83 9.28 11.05
CA PRO A 190 9.71 8.51 9.80
C PRO A 190 8.56 7.49 9.78
N ALA A 191 8.08 7.00 10.92
CA ALA A 191 7.00 6.00 10.98
C ALA A 191 5.66 6.53 10.46
N GLN A 192 5.42 7.84 10.59
CA GLN A 192 4.21 8.53 10.11
C GLN A 192 4.15 8.64 8.58
N GLN A 193 5.30 8.63 7.90
CA GLN A 193 5.42 8.82 6.44
C GLN A 193 4.92 7.60 5.67
N ILE A 194 4.35 7.78 4.48
CA ILE A 194 3.94 6.65 3.62
C ILE A 194 5.13 6.23 2.76
N GLY A 195 5.68 5.04 3.03
CA GLY A 195 6.82 4.49 2.29
C GLY A 195 6.46 3.39 1.28
N PRO A 196 7.45 2.89 0.52
CA PRO A 196 7.27 1.80 -0.44
C PRO A 196 6.96 0.43 0.19
N LEU A 197 7.02 0.31 1.53
CA LEU A 197 6.50 -0.85 2.27
C LEU A 197 5.00 -0.74 2.59
N ASP A 198 4.48 0.49 2.64
CA ASP A 198 3.08 0.81 2.94
C ASP A 198 2.21 0.83 1.68
N SER A 199 2.77 1.34 0.58
CA SER A 199 2.08 1.59 -0.69
C SER A 199 2.88 1.05 -1.89
N PRO A 200 2.21 0.47 -2.91
CA PRO A 200 2.85 -0.03 -4.12
C PRO A 200 3.14 1.06 -5.17
N LEU A 201 2.87 2.34 -4.88
CA LEU A 201 3.10 3.45 -5.82
C LEU A 201 4.61 3.59 -6.12
N PRO A 202 5.01 3.65 -7.41
CA PRO A 202 6.41 3.72 -7.80
C PRO A 202 7.01 5.09 -7.48
N GLY A 203 8.23 5.13 -6.94
CA GLY A 203 8.92 6.39 -6.61
C GLY A 203 8.76 6.83 -5.14
N LEU A 204 7.88 6.21 -4.36
CA LEU A 204 7.79 6.50 -2.92
C LEU A 204 9.07 6.14 -2.17
N LEU A 205 9.47 7.02 -1.24
CA LEU A 205 10.57 6.80 -0.31
C LEU A 205 10.31 7.51 1.03
N ILE A 206 10.98 7.03 2.08
CA ILE A 206 10.97 7.64 3.43
C ILE A 206 12.06 8.70 3.50
N ILE A 207 11.67 9.92 3.83
CA ILE A 207 12.54 11.10 3.91
C ILE A 207 13.00 11.28 5.35
N LYS A 208 14.31 11.27 5.56
CA LYS A 208 14.95 11.28 6.89
C LYS A 208 16.12 12.26 7.01
N ASP A 209 16.58 12.77 5.87
CA ASP A 209 17.80 13.57 5.71
C ASP A 209 17.72 14.37 4.39
N LYS A 210 18.68 15.26 4.14
CA LYS A 210 18.72 16.09 2.94
C LYS A 210 18.85 15.25 1.66
N ALA A 211 19.60 14.15 1.71
CA ALA A 211 19.82 13.29 0.56
C ALA A 211 18.54 12.60 0.10
N THR A 212 17.74 12.07 1.03
CA THR A 212 16.43 11.49 0.74
C THR A 212 15.40 12.56 0.37
N ALA A 213 15.46 13.75 0.95
CA ALA A 213 14.62 14.87 0.53
C ALA A 213 14.86 15.25 -0.94
N PHE A 214 16.13 15.33 -1.37
CA PHE A 214 16.47 15.64 -2.77
C PHE A 214 16.04 14.52 -3.71
N GLN A 215 16.24 13.24 -3.37
CA GLN A 215 15.72 12.11 -4.15
C GLN A 215 14.19 12.17 -4.36
N ALA A 216 13.44 12.70 -3.39
CA ALA A 216 12.00 12.91 -3.53
C ALA A 216 11.66 14.05 -4.51
N LEU A 217 12.37 15.18 -4.42
CA LEU A 217 12.19 16.31 -5.35
C LEU A 217 12.57 15.92 -6.78
N ASP A 218 13.73 15.29 -6.97
CA ASP A 218 14.22 14.79 -8.25
C ASP A 218 13.23 13.81 -8.89
N THR A 219 12.58 12.97 -8.07
CA THR A 219 11.57 12.01 -8.54
C THR A 219 10.35 12.73 -9.12
N ILE A 220 9.84 13.76 -8.44
CA ILE A 220 8.69 14.57 -8.88
C ILE A 220 9.01 15.30 -10.18
N ILE A 221 10.11 16.06 -10.23
CA ILE A 221 10.54 16.84 -11.41
C ILE A 221 10.70 15.91 -12.64
N ARG A 222 11.31 14.74 -12.45
CA ARG A 222 11.59 13.78 -13.53
C ARG A 222 10.34 13.08 -14.05
N GLN A 223 9.31 12.89 -13.22
CA GLN A 223 8.05 12.27 -13.64
C GLN A 223 7.11 13.27 -14.34
N GLY A 224 6.96 14.48 -13.79
CA GLY A 224 6.14 15.56 -14.39
C GLY A 224 6.70 16.08 -15.71
N GLU A 225 7.63 17.04 -15.61
CA GLU A 225 8.26 17.67 -16.78
C GLU A 225 9.16 16.66 -17.54
N GLY A 226 10.00 15.95 -16.79
CA GLY A 226 11.12 15.17 -17.32
C GLY A 226 12.25 16.06 -17.84
N ALA A 227 13.47 15.52 -17.90
CA ALA A 227 14.46 16.11 -18.80
C ALA A 227 13.89 16.08 -20.23
N THR A 228 14.16 17.09 -21.05
CA THR A 228 13.52 17.34 -22.37
C THR A 228 13.62 16.21 -23.41
N GLU A 229 14.32 15.12 -23.10
CA GLU A 229 14.52 13.93 -23.94
C GLU A 229 14.14 12.60 -23.24
N GLU A 230 13.63 12.62 -21.99
CA GLU A 230 13.39 11.39 -21.21
C GLU A 230 12.05 10.73 -21.59
N ALA A 231 12.14 9.52 -22.16
CA ALA A 231 11.00 8.75 -22.64
C ALA A 231 10.14 8.20 -21.48
N GLY A 232 9.22 9.01 -20.97
CA GLY A 232 8.22 8.57 -19.98
C GLY A 232 7.48 9.66 -19.19
N SER A 233 7.88 10.92 -19.26
CA SER A 233 7.30 12.01 -18.46
C SER A 233 5.83 12.32 -18.80
N HIS A 234 5.14 13.03 -17.91
CA HIS A 234 3.74 13.44 -18.11
C HIS A 234 3.61 14.28 -19.38
N PHE A 235 4.51 15.25 -19.57
CA PHE A 235 4.62 16.07 -20.79
C PHE A 235 4.70 15.21 -22.07
N ALA A 236 5.62 14.25 -22.11
CA ALA A 236 5.81 13.39 -23.28
C ALA A 236 4.57 12.51 -23.56
N ARG A 237 3.91 12.03 -22.49
CA ARG A 237 2.72 11.18 -22.58
C ARG A 237 1.47 11.94 -23.03
N PHE A 238 1.26 13.17 -22.55
CA PHE A 238 0.17 14.01 -23.06
C PHE A 238 0.40 14.43 -24.51
N ASN A 239 1.64 14.75 -24.90
CA ASN A 239 1.97 15.01 -26.32
C ASN A 239 1.72 13.80 -27.22
N ALA A 240 2.01 12.57 -26.77
CA ALA A 240 1.68 11.37 -27.52
C ALA A 240 0.16 11.19 -27.73
N ILE A 241 -0.65 11.49 -26.70
CA ILE A 241 -2.12 11.53 -26.84
C ILE A 241 -2.54 12.61 -27.85
N LYS A 242 -1.92 13.80 -27.81
CA LYS A 242 -2.23 14.91 -28.73
C LYS A 242 -1.96 14.56 -30.18
N THR A 243 -0.86 13.88 -30.47
CA THR A 243 -0.53 13.38 -31.82
C THR A 243 -1.62 12.41 -32.31
N GLU A 244 -1.95 11.38 -31.53
CA GLU A 244 -2.97 10.39 -31.90
C GLU A 244 -4.37 11.04 -32.04
N TYR A 245 -4.70 12.04 -31.20
CA TYR A 245 -5.97 12.76 -31.29
C TYR A 245 -6.05 13.63 -32.56
N ALA A 246 -4.97 14.31 -32.94
CA ALA A 246 -4.91 15.07 -34.19
C ALA A 246 -5.08 14.16 -35.42
N GLU A 247 -4.48 12.96 -35.41
CA GLU A 247 -4.66 11.95 -36.47
C GLU A 247 -6.11 11.45 -36.58
N LEU A 248 -6.79 11.22 -35.44
CA LEU A 248 -8.21 10.83 -35.44
C LEU A 248 -9.13 11.96 -35.92
N LEU A 249 -8.88 13.21 -35.49
CA LEU A 249 -9.64 14.37 -35.97
C LEU A 249 -9.46 14.61 -37.47
N ALA A 250 -8.28 14.33 -38.03
CA ALA A 250 -8.04 14.41 -39.47
C ALA A 250 -8.84 13.35 -40.27
N LYS A 251 -9.16 12.20 -39.66
CA LYS A 251 -10.04 11.16 -40.24
C LYS A 251 -11.53 11.49 -40.02
N ASN A 252 -11.88 11.98 -38.85
CA ASN A 252 -13.25 12.30 -38.43
C ASN A 252 -13.28 13.67 -37.70
N PRO A 253 -13.59 14.77 -38.40
CA PRO A 253 -13.68 16.10 -37.79
C PRO A 253 -14.76 16.25 -36.71
N ASN A 254 -15.69 15.29 -36.59
CA ASN A 254 -16.75 15.27 -35.56
C ASN A 254 -16.41 14.34 -34.38
N PHE A 255 -15.18 13.83 -34.29
CA PHE A 255 -14.77 12.92 -33.22
C PHE A 255 -14.70 13.64 -31.87
N GLU A 256 -15.60 13.26 -30.96
CA GLU A 256 -15.59 13.69 -29.56
C GLU A 256 -15.26 12.52 -28.61
N PRO A 257 -14.06 12.49 -27.99
CA PRO A 257 -13.64 11.41 -27.09
C PRO A 257 -14.35 11.41 -25.73
N SER A 258 -14.88 12.55 -25.29
CA SER A 258 -15.57 12.70 -24.01
C SER A 258 -17.07 12.96 -24.16
N ARG A 259 -17.80 12.73 -23.07
CA ARG A 259 -19.15 13.24 -22.86
C ARG A 259 -19.11 14.78 -22.72
N PRO A 260 -20.24 15.49 -22.89
CA PRO A 260 -20.33 16.93 -22.66
C PRO A 260 -20.41 17.24 -21.16
N VAL A 261 -19.36 16.91 -20.39
CA VAL A 261 -19.32 17.10 -18.94
C VAL A 261 -19.16 18.59 -18.58
N ALA A 262 -19.92 19.05 -17.61
CA ALA A 262 -20.09 20.44 -17.23
C ALA A 262 -18.81 21.09 -16.66
N ARG A 263 -18.29 22.17 -17.29
CA ARG A 263 -17.14 22.92 -16.76
C ARG A 263 -17.43 23.44 -15.34
N ASN A 264 -16.47 23.26 -14.43
CA ASN A 264 -16.54 23.68 -13.02
C ASN A 264 -17.90 23.36 -12.35
N PRO A 265 -18.30 22.09 -12.21
CA PRO A 265 -19.56 21.73 -11.60
C PRO A 265 -19.55 22.04 -10.10
N ILE A 266 -20.69 22.40 -9.51
CA ILE A 266 -20.79 22.76 -8.09
C ILE A 266 -22.11 22.30 -7.43
N MET A 267 -22.04 21.91 -6.16
CA MET A 267 -23.19 21.49 -5.34
C MET A 267 -23.94 22.63 -4.64
N ARG A 268 -23.33 23.82 -4.56
CA ARG A 268 -23.85 24.96 -3.81
C ARG A 268 -23.85 26.17 -4.70
N LYS A 269 -25.04 26.71 -4.97
CA LYS A 269 -25.21 27.88 -5.84
C LYS A 269 -24.56 29.12 -5.17
N PRO A 270 -23.54 29.74 -5.79
CA PRO A 270 -22.93 30.98 -5.32
C PRO A 270 -23.82 32.17 -5.67
N VAL A 271 -23.46 33.36 -5.16
CA VAL A 271 -24.09 34.62 -5.57
C VAL A 271 -23.82 34.89 -7.06
N GLU A 272 -22.57 34.70 -7.49
CA GLU A 272 -22.16 34.85 -8.89
C GLU A 272 -21.71 33.49 -9.43
N LEU A 273 -22.41 33.01 -10.47
CA LEU A 273 -22.15 31.70 -11.04
C LEU A 273 -20.81 31.68 -11.81
N GLY A 274 -20.55 32.71 -12.63
CA GLY A 274 -19.37 32.77 -13.49
C GLY A 274 -19.40 31.66 -14.55
N ASN A 275 -18.26 31.00 -14.76
CA ASN A 275 -18.12 29.84 -15.64
C ASN A 275 -18.44 28.49 -14.98
N ARG A 276 -19.12 28.50 -13.82
CA ARG A 276 -19.47 27.29 -13.06
C ARG A 276 -20.84 26.74 -13.48
N VAL A 277 -21.03 25.44 -13.34
CA VAL A 277 -22.36 24.81 -13.54
C VAL A 277 -22.91 24.35 -12.20
N PHE A 278 -24.01 24.97 -11.77
CA PHE A 278 -24.78 24.47 -10.63
C PHE A 278 -25.52 23.20 -11.06
N VAL A 279 -25.20 22.09 -10.40
CA VAL A 279 -25.86 20.80 -10.66
C VAL A 279 -27.10 20.73 -9.77
N ASP A 280 -28.26 20.99 -10.36
CA ASP A 280 -29.56 21.02 -9.68
C ASP A 280 -30.53 19.92 -10.13
N GLU A 281 -30.12 19.06 -11.06
CA GLU A 281 -30.87 17.85 -11.39
C GLU A 281 -30.89 16.88 -10.17
N PRO A 282 -32.06 16.47 -9.66
CA PRO A 282 -32.17 15.80 -8.35
C PRO A 282 -31.37 14.51 -8.19
N LEU A 283 -31.20 13.72 -9.26
CA LEU A 283 -30.41 12.48 -9.21
C LEU A 283 -28.91 12.80 -9.27
N ALA A 284 -28.49 13.68 -10.18
CA ALA A 284 -27.09 14.09 -10.33
C ALA A 284 -26.55 14.77 -9.07
N ALA A 285 -27.35 15.61 -8.41
CA ALA A 285 -27.01 16.25 -7.14
C ALA A 285 -26.72 15.22 -6.03
N GLN A 286 -27.50 14.13 -5.94
CA GLN A 286 -27.28 13.06 -4.95
C GLN A 286 -26.02 12.23 -5.28
N PHE A 287 -25.79 11.90 -6.55
CA PHE A 287 -24.56 11.23 -6.98
C PHE A 287 -23.32 12.07 -6.67
N MET A 288 -23.38 13.37 -6.92
CA MET A 288 -22.28 14.30 -6.64
C MET A 288 -22.03 14.48 -5.14
N ASP A 289 -23.07 14.47 -4.30
CA ASP A 289 -22.89 14.48 -2.83
C ASP A 289 -22.19 13.22 -2.35
N VAL A 290 -22.57 12.04 -2.85
CA VAL A 290 -21.89 10.77 -2.52
C VAL A 290 -20.44 10.75 -3.04
N ALA A 291 -20.18 11.21 -4.26
CA ALA A 291 -18.82 11.28 -4.82
C ALA A 291 -17.92 12.19 -3.97
N ASN A 292 -18.40 13.38 -3.61
CA ASN A 292 -17.68 14.30 -2.72
C ASN A 292 -17.55 13.74 -1.29
N ALA A 293 -18.55 13.03 -0.78
CA ALA A 293 -18.50 12.38 0.53
C ALA A 293 -17.40 11.31 0.60
N LEU A 294 -17.26 10.50 -0.45
CA LEU A 294 -16.21 9.49 -0.60
C LEU A 294 -14.83 10.14 -0.69
N TYR A 295 -14.66 11.17 -1.54
CA TYR A 295 -13.43 11.94 -1.68
C TYR A 295 -12.96 12.59 -0.38
N ILE A 296 -13.84 13.32 0.31
CA ILE A 296 -13.49 13.93 1.61
C ILE A 296 -13.15 12.89 2.67
N PHE A 297 -13.83 11.74 2.65
CA PHE A 297 -13.52 10.66 3.58
C PHE A 297 -12.17 10.00 3.26
N MET A 298 -11.82 9.86 1.98
CA MET A 298 -10.50 9.42 1.53
C MET A 298 -9.39 10.38 2.01
N LEU A 299 -9.55 11.69 1.78
CA LEU A 299 -8.58 12.70 2.24
C LEU A 299 -8.42 12.69 3.77
N LYS A 300 -9.52 12.61 4.52
CA LYS A 300 -9.45 12.49 5.99
C LYS A 300 -8.74 11.20 6.42
N THR A 301 -8.97 10.08 5.74
CA THR A 301 -8.29 8.81 6.03
C THR A 301 -6.77 8.94 5.78
N LEU A 302 -6.35 9.56 4.67
CA LEU A 302 -4.95 9.82 4.36
C LEU A 302 -4.28 10.73 5.41
N ILE A 303 -4.91 11.84 5.78
CA ILE A 303 -4.39 12.72 6.85
C ILE A 303 -4.27 11.96 8.18
N GLN A 304 -5.26 11.13 8.51
CA GLN A 304 -5.30 10.36 9.75
C GLN A 304 -4.22 9.26 9.81
N ILE A 305 -3.76 8.75 8.66
CA ILE A 305 -2.58 7.87 8.56
C ILE A 305 -1.33 8.60 9.04
N TYR A 306 -1.06 9.80 8.51
CA TYR A 306 0.10 10.60 8.89
C TYR A 306 -0.01 11.18 10.32
N ALA A 307 -1.21 11.50 10.80
CA ALA A 307 -1.40 12.26 12.03
C ALA A 307 -1.13 11.50 13.34
N ILE A 308 -1.10 10.15 13.33
CA ILE A 308 -0.87 9.35 14.55
C ILE A 308 0.54 8.79 14.56
N GLU A 309 1.39 9.36 15.42
CA GLU A 309 2.80 8.97 15.62
C GLU A 309 3.00 7.48 15.93
N ASN A 310 2.12 6.90 16.75
CA ASN A 310 2.25 5.54 17.29
C ASN A 310 1.26 4.56 16.63
N ARG A 311 0.82 4.83 15.38
CA ARG A 311 -0.05 3.90 14.64
C ARG A 311 0.75 2.65 14.27
N SER A 312 0.23 1.47 14.58
CA SER A 312 0.90 0.23 14.20
C SER A 312 0.90 0.03 12.68
N ASN A 313 1.90 -0.68 12.16
CA ASN A 313 1.97 -1.03 10.73
C ASN A 313 0.73 -1.82 10.25
N VAL A 314 0.03 -2.51 11.15
CA VAL A 314 -1.23 -3.21 10.84
C VAL A 314 -2.37 -2.21 10.64
N GLU A 315 -2.58 -1.29 11.59
CA GLU A 315 -3.61 -0.26 11.49
C GLU A 315 -3.35 0.68 10.30
N LYS A 316 -2.10 1.08 10.09
CA LYS A 316 -1.67 1.91 8.95
C LYS A 316 -2.01 1.25 7.61
N LYS A 317 -1.76 -0.05 7.50
CA LYS A 317 -2.10 -0.86 6.31
C LYS A 317 -3.61 -1.01 6.10
N GLU A 318 -4.39 -1.19 7.15
CA GLU A 318 -5.86 -1.27 7.03
C GLU A 318 -6.46 0.10 6.68
N MET A 319 -5.94 1.20 7.22
CA MET A 319 -6.29 2.58 6.84
C MET A 319 -5.96 2.89 5.37
N LEU A 320 -4.79 2.46 4.87
CA LEU A 320 -4.45 2.59 3.45
C LEU A 320 -5.39 1.75 2.57
N GLY A 321 -5.75 0.55 3.02
CA GLY A 321 -6.78 -0.27 2.39
C GLY A 321 -8.14 0.43 2.30
N ILE A 322 -8.55 1.16 3.35
CA ILE A 322 -9.75 2.00 3.35
C ILE A 322 -9.60 3.15 2.33
N ALA A 323 -8.45 3.84 2.29
CA ALA A 323 -8.21 4.92 1.33
C ALA A 323 -8.28 4.46 -0.13
N TYR A 324 -7.69 3.31 -0.48
CA TYR A 324 -7.78 2.74 -1.84
C TYR A 324 -9.21 2.31 -2.20
N ALA A 325 -9.94 1.68 -1.28
CA ALA A 325 -11.34 1.31 -1.52
C ALA A 325 -12.23 2.55 -1.71
N LEU A 326 -12.00 3.62 -0.94
CA LEU A 326 -12.69 4.90 -1.12
C LEU A 326 -12.34 5.58 -2.45
N MET A 327 -11.10 5.48 -2.90
CA MET A 327 -10.64 5.99 -4.20
C MET A 327 -11.36 5.29 -5.36
N HIS A 328 -11.44 3.96 -5.34
CA HIS A 328 -12.17 3.19 -6.36
C HIS A 328 -13.69 3.44 -6.32
N ALA A 329 -14.28 3.57 -5.14
CA ALA A 329 -15.68 3.94 -4.97
C ALA A 329 -15.96 5.34 -5.53
N MET A 330 -15.11 6.32 -5.21
CA MET A 330 -15.20 7.69 -5.71
C MET A 330 -15.10 7.74 -7.23
N ALA A 331 -14.12 7.06 -7.83
CA ALA A 331 -13.96 7.01 -9.28
C ALA A 331 -15.18 6.38 -9.97
N THR A 332 -15.76 5.31 -9.39
CA THR A 332 -16.93 4.63 -9.94
C THR A 332 -18.16 5.55 -9.92
N VAL A 333 -18.47 6.18 -8.77
CA VAL A 333 -19.60 7.12 -8.64
C VAL A 333 -19.37 8.39 -9.48
N GLY A 334 -18.12 8.84 -9.61
CA GLY A 334 -17.72 9.97 -10.44
C GLY A 334 -17.90 9.72 -11.95
N GLU A 335 -17.59 8.52 -12.45
CA GLU A 335 -17.83 8.13 -13.84
C GLU A 335 -19.33 8.07 -14.14
N LEU A 336 -20.11 7.44 -13.26
CA LEU A 336 -21.58 7.36 -13.37
C LEU A 336 -22.25 8.74 -13.43
N LEU A 337 -21.75 9.70 -12.65
CA LEU A 337 -22.24 11.08 -12.65
C LEU A 337 -22.12 11.74 -14.04
N THR A 338 -21.11 11.36 -14.84
CA THR A 338 -20.92 11.90 -16.21
C THR A 338 -21.95 11.43 -17.24
N HIS A 339 -22.86 10.51 -16.88
CA HIS A 339 -24.00 10.10 -17.71
C HIS A 339 -25.31 10.83 -17.35
N LEU A 340 -25.34 11.56 -16.23
CA LEU A 340 -26.54 12.25 -15.76
C LEU A 340 -26.54 13.71 -16.22
N PRO A 341 -27.68 14.31 -16.61
CA PRO A 341 -27.73 15.75 -16.93
C PRO A 341 -27.40 16.58 -15.67
N ALA A 342 -26.69 17.69 -15.84
CA ALA A 342 -26.31 18.57 -14.74
C ALA A 342 -27.49 19.39 -14.21
N SER A 343 -28.29 19.94 -15.13
CA SER A 343 -29.41 20.82 -14.84
C SER A 343 -30.44 20.70 -15.96
N PRO A 344 -31.75 20.83 -15.67
CA PRO A 344 -32.78 21.00 -16.71
C PRO A 344 -32.53 22.17 -17.67
N ASN A 345 -31.69 23.15 -17.26
CA ASN A 345 -31.46 24.40 -18.00
C ASN A 345 -30.16 24.40 -18.84
N ASN A 346 -29.27 23.41 -18.65
CA ASN A 346 -27.98 23.35 -19.35
C ASN A 346 -27.84 22.04 -20.12
N ASN A 347 -27.42 22.11 -21.39
CA ASN A 347 -27.19 20.95 -22.23
C ASN A 347 -25.81 20.29 -21.97
N CYS A 348 -25.55 19.92 -20.71
CA CYS A 348 -24.31 19.28 -20.28
C CYS A 348 -24.57 18.26 -19.17
N ASN A 349 -23.72 17.24 -19.09
CA ASN A 349 -23.78 16.22 -18.06
C ASN A 349 -23.07 16.69 -16.79
N ALA A 350 -23.51 16.20 -15.63
CA ALA A 350 -22.89 16.50 -14.36
C ALA A 350 -21.47 15.92 -14.28
N GLY A 351 -20.64 16.50 -13.43
CA GLY A 351 -19.30 15.99 -13.14
C GLY A 351 -18.99 16.16 -11.66
N MET A 352 -18.01 15.40 -11.16
CA MET A 352 -17.62 15.50 -9.77
C MET A 352 -16.94 16.84 -9.50
N SER A 353 -17.36 17.53 -8.43
CA SER A 353 -16.85 18.87 -8.09
C SER A 353 -15.61 18.85 -7.19
N PHE A 354 -15.22 17.68 -6.67
CA PHE A 354 -14.15 17.49 -5.68
C PHE A 354 -14.24 18.52 -4.54
N ALA A 355 -15.44 18.73 -4.03
CA ALA A 355 -15.76 19.84 -3.14
C ALA A 355 -15.08 19.68 -1.77
N MET A 356 -14.22 20.63 -1.43
CA MET A 356 -13.42 20.65 -0.21
C MET A 356 -14.26 20.90 1.05
N ALA A 357 -14.00 20.11 2.08
CA ALA A 357 -14.56 20.32 3.41
C ALA A 357 -13.93 21.55 4.08
N ARG A 358 -14.69 22.25 4.94
CA ARG A 358 -14.20 23.43 5.69
C ARG A 358 -13.00 23.12 6.60
N SER A 359 -12.88 21.87 7.06
CA SER A 359 -11.73 21.39 7.81
C SER A 359 -11.47 19.93 7.47
N LEU A 360 -10.19 19.66 7.20
CA LEU A 360 -9.61 18.33 7.08
C LEU A 360 -8.69 18.01 8.28
N SER A 361 -8.85 18.73 9.40
CA SER A 361 -8.06 18.50 10.62
C SER A 361 -8.17 17.03 11.07
N PRO A 362 -7.07 16.44 11.58
CA PRO A 362 -7.08 15.08 12.12
C PRO A 362 -8.16 14.87 13.18
N LEU A 363 -8.69 13.65 13.24
CA LEU A 363 -9.56 13.19 14.32
C LEU A 363 -8.70 12.86 15.55
N SER A 364 -9.25 13.08 16.75
CA SER A 364 -8.57 12.64 17.97
C SER A 364 -8.44 11.10 17.99
N PRO A 365 -7.36 10.51 18.51
CA PRO A 365 -7.20 9.06 18.58
C PRO A 365 -8.36 8.33 19.28
N SER A 366 -8.99 9.00 20.26
CA SER A 366 -10.16 8.49 20.98
C SER A 366 -11.49 8.55 20.20
N GLY A 367 -11.58 9.42 19.19
CA GLY A 367 -12.80 9.66 18.40
C GLY A 367 -12.73 9.11 16.97
N GLU A 368 -11.52 8.80 16.48
CA GLU A 368 -11.25 8.35 15.11
C GLU A 368 -12.23 7.28 14.65
N MET A 369 -12.22 6.10 15.27
CA MET A 369 -13.00 4.96 14.78
C MET A 369 -14.51 5.15 14.94
N VAL A 370 -14.97 5.88 15.95
CA VAL A 370 -16.40 6.20 16.12
C VAL A 370 -16.88 7.04 14.93
N ILE A 371 -16.19 8.15 14.66
CA ILE A 371 -16.54 9.09 13.59
C ILE A 371 -16.37 8.44 12.20
N MET A 372 -15.34 7.60 12.02
CA MET A 372 -15.16 6.86 10.76
C MET A 372 -16.27 5.84 10.53
N ASN A 373 -16.67 5.06 11.55
CA ASN A 373 -17.76 4.09 11.44
C ASN A 373 -19.11 4.78 11.16
N GLU A 374 -19.44 5.86 11.88
CA GLU A 374 -20.61 6.69 11.58
C GLU A 374 -20.62 7.17 10.11
N ARG A 375 -19.45 7.57 9.60
CA ARG A 375 -19.33 8.04 8.21
C ARG A 375 -19.49 6.92 7.19
N ILE A 376 -18.98 5.72 7.49
CA ILE A 376 -19.15 4.53 6.64
C ILE A 376 -20.63 4.18 6.53
N ASP A 377 -21.37 4.17 7.63
CA ASP A 377 -22.81 3.87 7.63
C ASP A 377 -23.62 4.93 6.86
N GLN A 378 -23.32 6.22 7.04
CA GLN A 378 -23.95 7.30 6.26
C GLN A 378 -23.76 7.12 4.74
N ILE A 379 -22.55 6.75 4.32
CA ILE A 379 -22.21 6.53 2.90
C ILE A 379 -22.89 5.27 2.35
N LYS A 380 -22.88 4.17 3.11
CA LYS A 380 -23.59 2.92 2.79
C LYS A 380 -25.08 3.16 2.54
N ASP A 381 -25.72 3.91 3.43
CA ASP A 381 -27.15 4.23 3.33
C ASP A 381 -27.43 5.16 2.14
N ALA A 382 -26.54 6.11 1.84
CA ALA A 382 -26.66 6.98 0.67
C ALA A 382 -26.55 6.22 -0.65
N ILE A 383 -25.57 5.32 -0.79
CA ILE A 383 -25.42 4.46 -1.97
C ILE A 383 -26.63 3.52 -2.12
N THR A 384 -27.19 3.02 -1.01
CA THR A 384 -28.41 2.20 -1.05
C THR A 384 -29.60 2.99 -1.59
N ARG A 385 -29.80 4.25 -1.15
CA ARG A 385 -30.83 5.15 -1.70
C ARG A 385 -30.63 5.43 -3.19
N LEU A 386 -29.39 5.67 -3.64
CA LEU A 386 -29.09 5.86 -5.07
C LEU A 386 -29.47 4.62 -5.91
N SER A 387 -29.12 3.43 -5.43
CA SER A 387 -29.49 2.16 -6.07
C SER A 387 -31.00 1.93 -6.14
N GLU A 388 -31.76 2.35 -5.12
CA GLU A 388 -33.23 2.29 -5.14
C GLU A 388 -33.83 3.29 -6.12
N GLU A 389 -33.32 4.51 -6.17
CA GLU A 389 -33.83 5.56 -7.06
C GLU A 389 -33.56 5.23 -8.53
N LEU A 390 -32.35 4.74 -8.86
CA LEU A 390 -32.08 4.20 -10.21
C LEU A 390 -33.02 3.04 -10.56
N LYS A 391 -33.30 2.12 -9.63
CA LYS A 391 -34.25 1.01 -9.88
C LYS A 391 -35.67 1.50 -10.19
N ARG A 392 -36.13 2.62 -9.62
CA ARG A 392 -37.42 3.24 -9.96
C ARG A 392 -37.42 3.83 -11.38
N GLN A 393 -36.31 4.43 -11.79
CA GLN A 393 -36.18 5.06 -13.12
C GLN A 393 -35.87 4.05 -14.25
N LYS A 394 -35.50 2.80 -13.90
CA LYS A 394 -35.10 1.71 -14.81
C LYS A 394 -36.06 1.43 -15.98
N ALA A 395 -37.34 1.76 -15.86
CA ALA A 395 -38.31 1.58 -16.95
C ALA A 395 -37.96 2.35 -18.25
N ASN A 396 -37.12 3.39 -18.16
CA ASN A 396 -36.99 4.40 -19.22
C ASN A 396 -35.60 4.52 -19.87
N ASN A 397 -34.55 3.81 -19.41
CA ASN A 397 -33.20 3.97 -19.97
C ASN A 397 -32.31 2.70 -19.81
N PRO A 398 -31.76 2.11 -20.89
CA PRO A 398 -30.91 0.91 -20.81
C PRO A 398 -29.58 1.11 -20.06
N HIS A 399 -29.02 2.33 -20.03
CA HIS A 399 -27.79 2.62 -19.28
C HIS A 399 -27.98 2.42 -17.77
N ILE A 400 -29.21 2.50 -17.24
CA ILE A 400 -29.50 2.32 -15.82
C ILE A 400 -29.06 0.94 -15.30
N GLN A 401 -29.09 -0.12 -16.12
CA GLN A 401 -28.61 -1.42 -15.66
C GLN A 401 -27.09 -1.40 -15.40
N ALA A 402 -26.31 -0.85 -16.33
CA ALA A 402 -24.87 -0.70 -16.14
C ALA A 402 -24.54 0.20 -14.93
N CYS A 403 -25.35 1.25 -14.69
CA CYS A 403 -25.21 2.08 -13.48
C CYS A 403 -25.48 1.30 -12.19
N LEU A 404 -26.47 0.40 -12.19
CA LEU A 404 -26.79 -0.45 -11.04
C LEU A 404 -25.69 -1.50 -10.78
N ASP A 405 -25.15 -2.13 -11.82
CA ASP A 405 -24.06 -3.10 -11.72
C ASP A 405 -22.78 -2.44 -11.14
N GLN A 406 -22.49 -1.21 -11.55
CA GLN A 406 -21.39 -0.42 -10.99
C GLN A 406 -21.64 0.00 -9.53
N LEU A 407 -22.87 0.40 -9.17
CA LEU A 407 -23.20 0.69 -7.75
C LEU A 407 -23.12 -0.56 -6.86
N GLU A 408 -23.44 -1.76 -7.36
CA GLU A 408 -23.26 -3.01 -6.61
C GLU A 408 -21.77 -3.26 -6.32
N SER A 409 -20.88 -2.98 -7.28
CA SER A 409 -19.42 -2.99 -7.06
C SER A 409 -19.00 -2.01 -5.95
N THR A 410 -19.54 -0.78 -5.98
CA THR A 410 -19.32 0.23 -4.93
C THR A 410 -19.82 -0.25 -3.56
N GLN A 411 -20.98 -0.91 -3.48
CA GLN A 411 -21.47 -1.50 -2.22
C GLN A 411 -20.52 -2.59 -1.69
N GLY A 412 -19.90 -3.38 -2.57
CA GLY A 412 -18.83 -4.31 -2.23
C GLY A 412 -17.61 -3.62 -1.60
N GLN A 413 -17.18 -2.50 -2.15
CA GLN A 413 -16.07 -1.69 -1.63
C GLN A 413 -16.40 -1.08 -0.26
N ILE A 414 -17.62 -0.58 -0.04
CA ILE A 414 -18.06 -0.09 1.28
C ILE A 414 -18.07 -1.21 2.32
N LYS A 415 -18.47 -2.43 1.94
CA LYS A 415 -18.41 -3.61 2.82
C LYS A 415 -16.96 -3.97 3.19
N GLU A 416 -16.03 -3.87 2.24
CA GLU A 416 -14.60 -4.02 2.52
C GLU A 416 -14.11 -2.96 3.52
N ILE A 417 -14.42 -1.67 3.28
CA ILE A 417 -14.06 -0.56 4.17
C ILE A 417 -14.54 -0.81 5.60
N TYR A 418 -15.80 -1.24 5.77
CA TYR A 418 -16.38 -1.58 7.07
C TYR A 418 -15.61 -2.74 7.76
N GLN A 419 -15.29 -3.81 7.02
CA GLN A 419 -14.50 -4.93 7.54
C GLN A 419 -13.06 -4.54 7.93
N ARG A 420 -12.47 -3.56 7.25
CA ARG A 420 -11.15 -3.00 7.60
C ARG A 420 -11.23 -2.14 8.85
N ALA A 421 -12.23 -1.27 8.94
CA ALA A 421 -12.47 -0.42 10.10
C ALA A 421 -12.68 -1.25 11.38
N GLN A 422 -13.46 -2.33 11.32
CA GLN A 422 -13.67 -3.24 12.46
C GLN A 422 -12.36 -3.82 13.04
N LYS A 423 -11.35 -4.12 12.20
CA LYS A 423 -10.04 -4.59 12.69
C LYS A 423 -9.25 -3.54 13.47
N ILE A 424 -9.51 -2.25 13.22
CA ILE A 424 -8.88 -1.11 13.92
C ILE A 424 -9.66 -0.77 15.20
N SER A 425 -10.96 -1.08 15.25
CA SER A 425 -11.76 -0.99 16.49
C SER A 425 -11.46 -2.14 17.45
N GLY A 426 -11.30 -3.37 16.95
CA GLY A 426 -11.01 -4.55 17.77
C GLY A 426 -9.72 -4.42 18.60
N THR A 427 -8.72 -3.68 18.09
CA THR A 427 -7.45 -3.38 18.80
C THR A 427 -7.55 -2.31 19.89
N ASN A 428 -8.74 -1.76 20.13
CA ASN A 428 -8.99 -0.73 21.15
C ASN A 428 -9.89 -1.20 22.31
N ASP A 429 -10.92 -2.02 22.05
CA ASP A 429 -11.77 -2.60 23.12
C ASP A 429 -10.95 -3.50 24.07
N ASP A 430 -9.96 -4.19 23.50
CA ASP A 430 -8.75 -4.68 24.12
C ASP A 430 -8.35 -3.91 25.41
N LYS A 431 -8.07 -2.61 25.31
CA LYS A 431 -7.43 -1.84 26.40
C LYS A 431 -8.34 -1.58 27.61
N ALA A 432 -9.63 -1.88 27.52
CA ALA A 432 -10.59 -1.67 28.61
C ALA A 432 -10.74 -2.88 29.56
N LEU A 433 -10.42 -4.10 29.12
CA LEU A 433 -10.87 -5.33 29.79
C LEU A 433 -9.82 -6.04 30.67
N GLN A 434 -8.55 -5.61 30.68
CA GLN A 434 -7.48 -6.23 31.48
C GLN A 434 -7.48 -5.87 32.99
N LYS A 435 -8.65 -5.94 33.64
CA LYS A 435 -8.78 -5.95 35.10
C LYS A 435 -9.78 -7.01 35.57
N THR A 436 -9.38 -8.29 35.57
CA THR A 436 -9.69 -9.32 36.60
C THR A 436 -9.27 -10.74 36.17
N GLY A 437 -8.92 -11.60 37.13
CA GLY A 437 -9.50 -12.97 37.15
C GLY A 437 -8.80 -14.14 36.45
N THR A 438 -7.55 -14.45 36.83
CA THR A 438 -7.07 -15.81 37.19
C THR A 438 -7.72 -17.11 36.65
N SER A 439 -6.84 -17.97 36.09
CA SER A 439 -6.58 -19.40 36.48
C SER A 439 -6.98 -20.59 35.57
N ASN A 440 -5.99 -21.52 35.46
CA ASN A 440 -6.03 -22.98 35.20
C ASN A 440 -6.66 -23.48 33.87
N ALA A 441 -5.91 -24.12 32.95
CA ALA A 441 -5.30 -25.46 33.04
C ALA A 441 -6.35 -26.56 33.32
N THR A 442 -6.57 -27.58 32.48
CA THR A 442 -5.59 -28.63 32.15
C THR A 442 -6.06 -29.54 30.99
N SER A 443 -5.09 -30.12 30.24
CA SER A 443 -5.00 -31.55 29.81
C SER A 443 -6.06 -32.15 28.83
N LEU A 444 -5.83 -33.22 28.05
CA LEU A 444 -4.67 -34.09 27.78
C LEU A 444 -4.80 -34.75 26.38
N ALA A 445 -3.75 -35.47 25.99
CA ALA A 445 -3.39 -35.97 24.67
C ALA A 445 -3.92 -37.38 24.27
N ALA A 446 -3.81 -37.71 22.97
CA ALA A 446 -3.61 -39.06 22.36
C ALA A 446 -3.47 -38.89 20.81
N VAL A 447 -2.28 -38.87 20.19
CA VAL A 447 -1.33 -39.95 19.85
C VAL A 447 -1.74 -40.82 18.62
N ALA A 448 -0.77 -40.98 17.72
CA ALA A 448 -0.77 -41.47 16.33
C ALA A 448 -1.03 -42.98 16.08
N GLU A 449 -1.30 -43.40 14.82
CA GLU A 449 -0.58 -44.51 14.11
C GLU A 449 -1.10 -44.89 12.69
N SER A 450 -0.23 -45.60 11.92
CA SER A 450 -0.17 -46.61 10.80
C SER A 450 -0.89 -46.58 9.40
N SER A 451 -0.43 -45.77 8.41
CA SER A 451 -0.98 -45.48 7.02
C SER A 451 -2.09 -44.41 6.71
N LYS A 452 -2.65 -43.56 7.58
CA LYS A 452 -2.48 -43.48 9.04
C LYS A 452 -0.97 -43.13 9.35
N ALA A 453 -0.51 -42.91 10.57
CA ALA A 453 0.86 -42.37 10.83
C ALA A 453 2.06 -43.36 10.73
N ASN A 454 3.15 -42.97 10.04
CA ASN A 454 4.43 -43.68 10.21
C ASN A 454 4.90 -43.53 11.67
N PRO A 455 5.40 -44.60 12.31
CA PRO A 455 5.94 -44.51 13.67
C PRO A 455 7.19 -43.64 13.70
N ILE A 456 7.43 -43.01 14.84
CA ILE A 456 8.71 -42.38 15.16
C ILE A 456 9.68 -43.52 15.48
N GLU A 457 10.76 -43.65 14.71
CA GLU A 457 11.80 -44.65 15.00
C GLU A 457 12.56 -44.22 16.26
N ILE A 458 12.84 -45.15 17.17
CA ILE A 458 13.61 -44.90 18.39
C ILE A 458 14.81 -45.84 18.41
N ALA A 459 16.00 -45.27 18.58
CA ALA A 459 17.25 -46.00 18.80
C ALA A 459 17.81 -45.63 20.17
N ASP A 460 18.06 -46.63 21.00
CA ASP A 460 18.30 -46.45 22.43
C ASP A 460 19.72 -46.88 22.84
N SER A 461 20.27 -46.21 23.85
CA SER A 461 21.55 -46.51 24.50
C SER A 461 21.47 -46.11 25.99
N PRO A 462 22.37 -46.60 26.87
CA PRO A 462 22.33 -46.29 28.30
C PRO A 462 22.38 -44.78 28.65
N ALA A 463 23.01 -43.95 27.81
CA ALA A 463 23.21 -42.52 28.07
C ALA A 463 22.24 -41.61 27.30
N ILE A 464 21.69 -42.05 26.15
CA ILE A 464 20.88 -41.23 25.25
C ILE A 464 19.93 -42.10 24.42
N ALA A 465 18.66 -41.69 24.33
CA ALA A 465 17.70 -42.24 23.39
C ALA A 465 17.47 -41.25 22.23
N VAL A 466 17.64 -41.72 21.00
CA VAL A 466 17.49 -40.93 19.76
C VAL A 466 16.14 -41.26 19.14
N SER A 467 15.41 -40.24 18.69
CA SER A 467 14.16 -40.42 17.92
C SER A 467 14.25 -39.79 16.53
N PHE A 468 13.64 -40.47 15.55
CA PHE A 468 13.62 -40.06 14.15
C PHE A 468 12.19 -40.03 13.58
N GLU A 469 11.79 -38.87 13.07
CA GLU A 469 10.48 -38.63 12.46
C GLU A 469 10.64 -38.43 10.94
N GLY A 470 10.63 -39.54 10.19
CA GLY A 470 10.96 -39.55 8.75
C GLY A 470 10.16 -38.55 7.89
N LYS A 471 8.90 -38.27 8.23
CA LYS A 471 8.07 -37.26 7.51
C LYS A 471 8.61 -35.83 7.60
N LYS A 472 9.46 -35.52 8.58
CA LYS A 472 10.16 -34.22 8.69
C LYS A 472 11.54 -34.25 8.07
N CYS A 473 12.06 -35.38 7.60
CA CYS A 473 13.42 -35.46 7.08
C CYS A 473 13.53 -34.82 5.68
N MET A 474 14.12 -33.62 5.60
CA MET A 474 14.44 -32.97 4.32
C MET A 474 15.73 -33.52 3.65
N HIS A 475 16.26 -34.64 4.13
CA HIS A 475 17.51 -35.27 3.66
C HIS A 475 18.71 -34.32 3.58
N ALA A 476 18.86 -33.42 4.57
CA ALA A 476 19.99 -32.47 4.66
C ALA A 476 21.36 -33.12 4.94
N ARG A 477 21.41 -34.44 5.13
CA ARG A 477 22.61 -35.29 5.32
C ARG A 477 23.54 -34.98 6.52
N HIS A 478 23.28 -33.94 7.32
CA HIS A 478 24.17 -33.54 8.44
C HIS A 478 24.50 -34.71 9.39
N CYS A 479 23.52 -35.55 9.72
CA CYS A 479 23.72 -36.74 10.55
C CYS A 479 24.70 -37.75 9.92
N VAL A 480 24.46 -38.17 8.67
CA VAL A 480 25.28 -39.18 7.96
C VAL A 480 26.64 -38.65 7.53
N THR A 481 26.86 -37.33 7.48
CA THR A 481 28.17 -36.74 7.17
C THR A 481 29.01 -36.44 8.41
N GLN A 482 28.40 -36.09 9.54
CA GLN A 482 29.12 -35.77 10.78
C GLN A 482 29.39 -37.01 11.65
N LEU A 483 28.46 -37.96 11.70
CA LEU A 483 28.65 -39.24 12.41
C LEU A 483 28.26 -40.43 11.51
N PRO A 484 29.02 -40.71 10.43
CA PRO A 484 28.75 -41.84 9.53
C PRO A 484 28.82 -43.21 10.22
N GLY A 485 29.48 -43.32 11.38
CA GLY A 485 29.49 -44.55 12.20
C GLY A 485 28.23 -44.75 13.07
N VAL A 486 27.47 -43.68 13.33
CA VAL A 486 26.18 -43.73 14.04
C VAL A 486 25.01 -43.77 13.06
N PHE A 487 25.04 -42.94 12.03
CA PHE A 487 23.97 -42.80 11.03
C PHE A 487 24.40 -43.45 9.72
N LEU A 488 24.03 -44.71 9.53
CA LEU A 488 24.40 -45.50 8.36
C LEU A 488 23.53 -45.11 7.15
N ALA A 489 24.11 -44.40 6.18
CA ALA A 489 23.44 -44.12 4.92
C ALA A 489 23.38 -45.38 4.03
N ASN A 490 22.24 -45.61 3.38
CA ASN A 490 22.04 -46.66 2.36
C ASN A 490 22.20 -48.12 2.83
N THR A 491 22.19 -48.38 4.15
CA THR A 491 22.30 -49.73 4.72
C THR A 491 20.91 -50.32 5.04
N PRO A 492 20.58 -51.55 4.60
CA PRO A 492 19.38 -52.25 5.05
C PRO A 492 19.43 -52.58 6.55
N GLY A 493 18.37 -52.26 7.31
CA GLY A 493 18.24 -52.63 8.73
C GLY A 493 18.43 -51.44 9.70
N LYS A 494 19.00 -51.70 10.89
CA LYS A 494 19.24 -50.69 11.94
C LYS A 494 20.24 -49.65 11.43
N TRP A 495 19.77 -48.44 11.16
CA TRP A 495 20.59 -47.36 10.56
C TRP A 495 21.03 -46.28 11.55
N ILE A 496 20.46 -46.24 12.77
CA ILE A 496 20.87 -45.36 13.87
C ILE A 496 21.50 -46.22 14.97
N LEU A 497 22.81 -46.07 15.21
CA LEU A 497 23.60 -46.80 16.20
C LEU A 497 24.11 -45.86 17.32
N PRO A 498 23.25 -45.42 18.26
CA PRO A 498 23.64 -44.44 19.28
C PRO A 498 24.83 -44.89 20.13
N GLU A 499 25.05 -46.20 20.26
CA GLU A 499 26.21 -46.81 20.92
C GLU A 499 27.58 -46.56 20.25
N LYS A 500 27.63 -45.89 19.09
CA LYS A 500 28.85 -45.67 18.28
C LYS A 500 29.50 -44.29 18.42
N ALA A 501 28.97 -43.42 19.29
CA ALA A 501 29.55 -42.10 19.59
C ALA A 501 29.36 -41.74 21.07
N ASN A 502 30.05 -40.70 21.56
CA ASN A 502 29.74 -40.13 22.86
C ASN A 502 28.34 -39.49 22.86
N ALA A 503 27.64 -39.49 24.00
CA ALA A 503 26.30 -38.93 24.12
C ALA A 503 26.24 -37.42 23.79
N ASP A 504 27.24 -36.64 24.20
CA ASP A 504 27.30 -35.19 23.91
C ASP A 504 27.62 -34.88 22.45
N GLU A 505 28.46 -35.71 21.82
CA GLU A 505 28.83 -35.64 20.41
C GLU A 505 27.61 -35.96 19.54
N LEU A 506 26.92 -37.05 19.87
CA LEU A 506 25.68 -37.47 19.23
C LEU A 506 24.57 -36.42 19.41
N ALA A 507 24.37 -35.90 20.63
CA ALA A 507 23.44 -34.80 20.88
C ALA A 507 23.79 -33.54 20.06
N SER A 508 25.09 -33.23 19.91
CA SER A 508 25.55 -32.08 19.11
C SER A 508 25.26 -32.23 17.63
N VAL A 509 25.42 -33.43 17.05
CA VAL A 509 25.06 -33.71 15.65
C VAL A 509 23.55 -33.78 15.47
N ILE A 510 22.80 -34.31 16.43
CA ILE A 510 21.34 -34.30 16.41
C ILE A 510 20.80 -32.87 16.41
N ARG A 511 21.35 -31.96 17.24
CA ARG A 511 21.01 -30.53 17.27
C ARG A 511 21.24 -29.82 15.92
N GLN A 512 22.15 -30.30 15.08
CA GLN A 512 22.39 -29.78 13.73
C GLN A 512 21.36 -30.26 12.68
N CYS A 513 20.44 -31.18 13.00
CA CYS A 513 19.36 -31.55 12.09
C CYS A 513 18.42 -30.34 11.84
N PRO A 514 18.38 -29.75 10.63
CA PRO A 514 17.72 -28.45 10.43
C PRO A 514 16.19 -28.55 10.49
N SER A 515 15.63 -29.72 10.19
CA SER A 515 14.18 -29.94 10.16
C SER A 515 13.60 -30.49 11.47
N GLY A 516 14.44 -30.69 12.50
CA GLY A 516 14.04 -31.31 13.76
C GLY A 516 13.56 -32.75 13.63
N ALA A 517 13.86 -33.43 12.51
CA ALA A 517 13.51 -34.82 12.27
C ALA A 517 14.27 -35.79 13.19
N LEU A 518 15.49 -35.41 13.63
CA LEU A 518 16.21 -36.08 14.71
C LEU A 518 16.09 -35.25 16.00
N LYS A 519 15.75 -35.93 17.08
CA LYS A 519 15.73 -35.42 18.46
C LYS A 519 16.35 -36.45 19.40
N TYR A 520 16.63 -36.05 20.63
CA TYR A 520 17.08 -36.99 21.66
C TYR A 520 16.40 -36.74 23.01
N LYS A 521 16.49 -37.75 23.88
CA LYS A 521 16.26 -37.66 25.32
C LYS A 521 17.49 -38.15 26.06
N SER A 522 17.96 -37.36 27.01
CA SER A 522 19.06 -37.75 27.89
C SER A 522 18.63 -38.86 28.86
N LYS A 523 19.55 -39.78 29.12
CA LYS A 523 19.48 -40.77 30.21
C LYS A 523 20.65 -40.67 31.19
N SER A 524 21.67 -39.86 30.87
CA SER A 524 22.76 -39.53 31.79
C SER A 524 22.43 -38.28 32.60
N LYS A 525 23.05 -38.14 33.77
CA LYS A 525 23.01 -36.89 34.56
C LYS A 525 23.84 -35.78 33.91
N ASP A 526 24.83 -36.14 33.10
CA ASP A 526 25.82 -35.21 32.55
C ASP A 526 25.38 -34.57 31.22
N LEU A 527 24.33 -35.12 30.58
CA LEU A 527 23.74 -34.60 29.34
C LEU A 527 22.37 -33.98 29.63
N HIS A 528 22.13 -32.78 29.10
CA HIS A 528 20.82 -32.13 29.15
C HIS A 528 20.00 -32.33 27.87
N ASP A 529 18.68 -32.44 28.04
CA ASP A 529 17.70 -32.40 26.95
C ASP A 529 17.77 -31.08 26.16
N GLU A 530 17.23 -31.08 24.94
CA GLU A 530 17.06 -29.85 24.17
C GLU A 530 16.13 -28.86 24.91
N THR A 531 16.57 -27.61 25.01
CA THR A 531 15.82 -26.48 25.56
C THR A 531 15.45 -25.47 24.48
N ALA A 532 14.50 -24.58 24.76
CA ALA A 532 14.17 -23.48 23.88
C ALA A 532 15.41 -22.59 23.63
N PRO A 533 15.71 -22.19 22.39
CA PRO A 533 16.81 -21.30 22.11
C PRO A 533 16.52 -19.89 22.66
N ALA A 534 17.55 -19.18 23.10
CA ALA A 534 17.43 -17.80 23.57
C ALA A 534 17.04 -16.79 22.47
N VAL A 535 17.18 -17.18 21.19
CA VAL A 535 16.80 -16.41 20.01
C VAL A 535 16.02 -17.30 19.05
N ASN A 536 14.84 -16.85 18.66
CA ASN A 536 14.05 -17.41 17.56
C ASN A 536 14.64 -16.89 16.24
N VAL A 537 15.17 -17.78 15.41
CA VAL A 537 15.82 -17.46 14.13
C VAL A 537 15.18 -18.23 12.99
N LEU A 538 14.91 -17.55 11.87
CA LEU A 538 14.53 -18.18 10.60
C LEU A 538 15.59 -17.88 9.56
N ARG A 539 16.32 -18.91 9.14
CA ARG A 539 17.38 -18.79 8.13
C ARG A 539 16.84 -19.09 6.74
N LEU A 540 17.14 -18.22 5.79
CA LEU A 540 16.88 -18.45 4.37
C LEU A 540 17.93 -19.38 3.78
N ARG A 541 17.51 -20.47 3.15
CA ARG A 541 18.39 -21.32 2.34
C ARG A 541 18.27 -20.93 0.88
N GLU A 542 19.39 -20.63 0.24
CA GLU A 542 19.50 -20.37 -1.21
C GLU A 542 18.74 -21.45 -2.00
N ASN A 543 17.77 -21.05 -2.82
CA ASN A 543 16.88 -21.93 -3.60
C ASN A 543 16.13 -23.01 -2.79
N GLY A 544 16.13 -22.91 -1.46
CA GLY A 544 15.64 -23.91 -0.53
C GLY A 544 14.52 -23.42 0.41
N PRO A 545 14.23 -24.17 1.48
CA PRO A 545 13.19 -23.86 2.45
C PRO A 545 13.60 -22.76 3.44
N TYR A 546 12.62 -22.30 4.22
CA TYR A 546 12.88 -21.63 5.49
C TYR A 546 13.39 -22.66 6.51
N ALA A 547 14.49 -22.38 7.21
CA ALA A 547 15.00 -23.23 8.29
C ALA A 547 14.86 -22.48 9.62
N VAL A 548 13.93 -22.91 10.47
CA VAL A 548 13.53 -22.21 11.68
C VAL A 548 14.08 -22.90 12.92
N LEU A 549 14.57 -22.10 13.87
CA LEU A 549 15.07 -22.47 15.19
C LEU A 549 14.38 -21.58 16.23
N GLY A 550 13.50 -22.12 17.07
CA GLY A 550 12.68 -21.35 18.02
C GLY A 550 11.70 -22.23 18.81
N ASP A 551 11.10 -21.76 19.90
CA ASP A 551 10.02 -22.53 20.59
C ASP A 551 8.73 -22.49 19.77
N MET A 552 8.61 -23.41 18.81
CA MET A 552 7.64 -23.28 17.71
C MET A 552 6.32 -24.00 17.90
N GLU A 553 5.27 -23.29 17.50
CA GLU A 553 3.91 -23.76 17.27
C GLU A 553 3.55 -23.56 15.79
N ILE A 554 3.12 -24.61 15.09
CA ILE A 554 2.63 -24.54 13.69
C ILE A 554 1.19 -25.04 13.66
N ASP A 555 0.27 -24.21 13.17
CA ASP A 555 -1.18 -24.49 13.14
C ASP A 555 -1.70 -24.98 14.52
N GLY A 556 -1.36 -24.23 15.57
CA GLY A 556 -1.73 -24.56 16.97
C GLY A 556 -1.05 -25.80 17.58
N LYS A 557 -0.05 -26.42 16.92
CA LYS A 557 0.65 -27.61 17.42
C LYS A 557 2.11 -27.31 17.75
N LYS A 558 2.59 -27.67 18.94
CA LYS A 558 4.02 -27.62 19.27
C LYS A 558 4.81 -28.68 18.48
N ILE A 559 5.84 -28.25 17.75
CA ILE A 559 6.59 -29.11 16.81
C ILE A 559 7.98 -29.51 17.37
N GLY A 560 8.47 -28.77 18.37
CA GLY A 560 9.84 -28.78 18.87
C GLY A 560 10.66 -27.64 18.29
N TYR A 561 11.95 -27.56 18.65
CA TYR A 561 12.72 -26.32 18.45
C TYR A 561 13.22 -26.06 17.04
N ARG A 562 13.06 -27.01 16.10
CA ARG A 562 13.66 -26.96 14.76
C ARG A 562 12.68 -27.48 13.71
N ALA A 563 12.54 -26.76 12.60
CA ALA A 563 11.64 -27.11 11.51
C ALA A 563 12.10 -26.52 10.17
N THR A 564 11.77 -27.18 9.05
CA THR A 564 12.02 -26.65 7.70
C THR A 564 10.74 -26.53 6.91
N LEU A 565 10.43 -25.31 6.44
CA LEU A 565 9.13 -24.96 5.89
C LEU A 565 9.20 -24.62 4.40
N CYS A 566 8.18 -25.02 3.65
CA CYS A 566 8.09 -24.91 2.21
C CYS A 566 8.04 -23.44 1.75
N ARG A 567 9.01 -23.06 0.91
CA ARG A 567 9.10 -21.73 0.28
C ARG A 567 8.68 -21.75 -1.20
N CYS A 568 8.63 -22.93 -1.83
CA CYS A 568 8.47 -23.13 -3.27
C CYS A 568 7.03 -23.47 -3.73
N GLY A 569 6.09 -23.66 -2.82
CA GLY A 569 4.70 -24.06 -3.13
C GLY A 569 4.50 -25.54 -3.48
N GLN A 570 5.53 -26.30 -3.82
CA GLN A 570 5.38 -27.64 -4.41
C GLN A 570 5.44 -28.83 -3.44
N SER A 571 5.77 -28.60 -2.16
CA SER A 571 5.75 -29.66 -1.13
C SER A 571 4.38 -30.33 -1.02
N GLN A 572 4.36 -31.65 -0.85
CA GLN A 572 3.17 -32.44 -0.54
C GLN A 572 2.89 -32.51 0.97
N ASN A 573 3.85 -32.12 1.81
CA ASN A 573 3.76 -32.12 3.27
C ASN A 573 3.65 -30.69 3.85
N LYS A 574 2.91 -29.78 3.19
CA LYS A 574 2.75 -28.38 3.62
C LYS A 574 2.27 -28.30 5.08
N PRO A 575 2.81 -27.39 5.92
CA PRO A 575 3.77 -26.33 5.59
C PRO A 575 5.23 -26.80 5.56
N PHE A 576 5.54 -28.06 5.89
CA PHE A 576 6.91 -28.58 5.92
C PHE A 576 7.49 -28.73 4.51
N CYS A 577 8.82 -28.70 4.44
CA CYS A 577 9.59 -28.98 3.23
C CYS A 577 9.97 -30.46 3.13
N ASP A 578 9.52 -31.10 2.05
CA ASP A 578 9.81 -32.48 1.63
C ASP A 578 10.92 -32.57 0.56
N ALA A 579 11.64 -31.47 0.33
CA ALA A 579 12.64 -31.26 -0.72
C ALA A 579 12.11 -31.12 -2.17
N ALA A 580 10.81 -30.97 -2.40
CA ALA A 580 10.24 -30.71 -3.74
C ALA A 580 10.82 -29.47 -4.45
N HIS A 581 11.42 -28.53 -3.72
CA HIS A 581 12.13 -27.35 -4.28
C HIS A 581 13.28 -27.72 -5.24
N VAL A 582 13.91 -28.89 -5.07
CA VAL A 582 14.95 -29.40 -5.99
C VAL A 582 14.31 -29.82 -7.31
N ALA A 583 13.25 -30.64 -7.24
CA ALA A 583 12.56 -31.17 -8.42
C ALA A 583 11.87 -30.07 -9.26
N CYS A 584 11.32 -29.04 -8.63
CA CYS A 584 10.74 -27.89 -9.34
C CYS A 584 11.73 -26.77 -9.68
N ASN A 585 13.04 -26.98 -9.48
CA ASN A 585 14.11 -26.00 -9.76
C ASN A 585 13.82 -24.60 -9.19
N PHE A 586 13.36 -24.56 -7.95
CA PHE A 586 12.89 -23.33 -7.31
C PHE A 586 13.99 -22.26 -7.27
N LYS A 587 13.66 -21.03 -7.70
CA LYS A 587 14.59 -19.89 -7.68
C LYS A 587 14.19 -18.84 -6.63
N ALA A 588 15.04 -18.65 -5.62
CA ALA A 588 14.92 -17.58 -4.63
C ALA A 588 16.20 -17.41 -3.79
N SER A 589 16.71 -16.18 -3.73
CA SER A 589 17.88 -15.82 -2.93
C SER A 589 17.77 -16.25 -1.45
N GLY A 590 18.88 -16.71 -0.89
CA GLY A 590 19.13 -16.87 0.55
C GLY A 590 19.79 -15.64 1.18
N GLU A 591 20.15 -14.64 0.38
CA GLU A 591 20.82 -13.39 0.75
C GLU A 591 20.04 -12.14 0.24
N PRO A 592 18.73 -11.98 0.52
CA PRO A 592 18.00 -10.76 0.16
C PRO A 592 18.50 -9.54 0.96
N GLU A 593 18.17 -8.34 0.50
CA GLU A 593 18.48 -7.09 1.20
C GLU A 593 17.85 -7.03 2.59
N THR A 594 18.43 -6.23 3.48
CA THR A 594 17.89 -6.06 4.84
C THR A 594 16.68 -5.14 4.80
N VAL A 595 15.54 -5.65 5.26
CA VAL A 595 14.24 -4.97 5.35
C VAL A 595 14.15 -4.17 6.65
N ASP A 596 14.45 -4.82 7.78
CA ASP A 596 14.44 -4.18 9.11
C ASP A 596 15.39 -4.94 10.04
N ALA A 597 16.31 -4.22 10.69
CA ALA A 597 17.25 -4.78 11.67
C ALA A 597 17.06 -4.20 13.09
N THR A 598 15.97 -3.49 13.33
CA THR A 598 15.61 -2.91 14.63
C THR A 598 15.57 -3.98 15.73
N GLU A 599 16.17 -3.69 16.89
CA GLU A 599 16.32 -4.69 17.95
C GLU A 599 14.98 -5.04 18.61
N LEU A 600 14.73 -6.34 18.80
CA LEU A 600 13.56 -6.81 19.56
C LEU A 600 13.88 -6.78 21.06
N GLN A 601 12.94 -6.27 21.87
CA GLN A 601 13.07 -6.25 23.34
C GLN A 601 13.19 -7.65 23.94
N ASN A 602 12.55 -8.64 23.32
CA ASN A 602 12.75 -10.06 23.60
C ASN A 602 13.08 -10.77 22.27
N ARG A 603 14.04 -11.68 22.29
CA ARG A 603 14.50 -12.38 21.08
C ARG A 603 14.05 -13.84 21.02
N GLY A 604 13.55 -14.40 22.14
CA GLY A 604 13.05 -15.76 22.25
C GLY A 604 11.56 -15.82 22.57
N GLY A 605 11.11 -16.90 23.22
CA GLY A 605 9.69 -17.14 23.52
C GLY A 605 8.98 -17.93 22.41
N VAL A 606 7.66 -18.09 22.52
CA VAL A 606 6.89 -18.92 21.57
C VAL A 606 6.77 -18.23 20.21
N LEU A 607 7.16 -18.94 19.16
CA LEU A 607 7.03 -18.52 17.75
C LEU A 607 5.89 -19.30 17.09
N LYS A 608 4.78 -18.62 16.82
CA LYS A 608 3.64 -19.18 16.08
C LYS A 608 3.82 -19.01 14.58
N LEU A 609 3.41 -20.03 13.83
CA LEU A 609 3.69 -20.20 12.40
C LEU A 609 2.47 -20.84 11.73
N ASP A 610 1.42 -20.07 11.54
CA ASP A 610 0.10 -20.55 11.13
C ASP A 610 -0.14 -20.38 9.63
N ARG A 611 -0.66 -21.40 8.96
CA ARG A 611 -0.98 -21.33 7.54
C ARG A 611 -2.26 -20.54 7.30
N ILE A 612 -2.17 -19.52 6.45
CA ILE A 612 -3.36 -18.93 5.83
C ILE A 612 -3.71 -19.79 4.62
N THR A 613 -4.90 -20.41 4.61
CA THR A 613 -5.43 -21.24 3.50
C THR A 613 -5.20 -20.56 2.15
N ASP A 614 -4.62 -21.28 1.19
CA ASP A 614 -4.22 -20.78 -0.15
C ASP A 614 -3.32 -19.51 -0.19
N GLY A 615 -2.95 -18.95 0.96
CA GLY A 615 -2.16 -17.73 1.14
C GLY A 615 -0.74 -17.94 1.70
N PRO A 616 -0.19 -16.98 2.47
CA PRO A 616 1.14 -17.08 3.08
C PRO A 616 1.19 -18.01 4.30
N LEU A 617 2.38 -18.13 4.89
CA LEU A 617 2.56 -18.57 6.28
C LEU A 617 2.60 -17.31 7.17
N SER A 618 1.66 -17.20 8.10
CA SER A 618 1.65 -16.13 9.11
C SER A 618 2.64 -16.48 10.22
N VAL A 619 3.38 -15.49 10.69
CA VAL A 619 4.32 -15.60 11.81
C VAL A 619 3.88 -14.65 12.91
N SER A 620 3.94 -15.11 14.17
CA SER A 620 3.57 -14.33 15.34
C SER A 620 4.48 -14.65 16.52
N GLY A 621 5.00 -13.63 17.19
CA GLY A 621 6.04 -13.74 18.21
C GLY A 621 7.44 -13.42 17.66
N ASN A 622 8.36 -13.11 18.57
CA ASN A 622 9.71 -12.62 18.28
C ASN A 622 10.44 -13.50 17.25
N LEU A 623 10.93 -12.90 16.16
CA LEU A 623 11.68 -13.57 15.11
C LEU A 623 12.84 -12.71 14.58
N GLU A 624 14.03 -13.29 14.50
CA GLU A 624 15.12 -12.84 13.64
C GLU A 624 15.15 -13.65 12.34
N LEU A 625 14.67 -13.07 11.25
CA LEU A 625 14.86 -13.62 9.91
C LEU A 625 16.27 -13.24 9.44
N CYS A 626 17.09 -14.25 9.16
CA CYS A 626 18.48 -14.08 8.74
C CYS A 626 18.76 -14.77 7.41
N THR A 627 19.81 -14.32 6.75
CA THR A 627 20.35 -14.97 5.55
C THR A 627 21.04 -16.30 5.87
N GLY A 628 21.51 -16.99 4.82
CA GLY A 628 22.34 -18.19 4.96
C GLY A 628 23.64 -17.92 5.72
N THR A 629 24.30 -16.79 5.43
CA THR A 629 25.51 -16.32 6.14
C THR A 629 25.23 -15.78 7.55
N GLY A 630 23.98 -15.47 7.88
CA GLY A 630 23.56 -15.03 9.21
C GLY A 630 23.38 -13.52 9.37
N ARG A 631 23.50 -12.72 8.31
CA ARG A 631 23.09 -11.31 8.31
C ARG A 631 21.60 -11.22 8.60
N VAL A 632 21.20 -10.25 9.43
CA VAL A 632 19.78 -9.96 9.73
C VAL A 632 19.11 -9.36 8.49
N VAL A 633 17.98 -9.93 8.10
CA VAL A 633 17.10 -9.46 7.02
C VAL A 633 15.88 -8.75 7.58
N LEU A 634 15.21 -9.37 8.56
CA LEU A 634 14.01 -8.83 9.19
C LEU A 634 13.95 -9.26 10.65
N ARG A 635 13.97 -8.30 11.58
CA ARG A 635 13.58 -8.49 12.98
C ARG A 635 12.12 -8.07 13.14
N THR A 636 11.27 -8.94 13.66
CA THR A 636 9.85 -8.62 13.83
C THR A 636 9.16 -9.55 14.82
N GLU A 637 8.01 -9.13 15.34
CA GLU A 637 7.07 -9.98 16.07
C GLU A 637 5.92 -10.48 15.18
N SER A 638 5.82 -10.04 13.92
CA SER A 638 4.90 -10.65 12.95
C SER A 638 5.35 -10.52 11.49
N ALA A 639 5.20 -11.59 10.72
CA ALA A 639 5.53 -11.64 9.30
C ALA A 639 4.51 -12.44 8.49
N ARG A 640 4.43 -12.20 7.18
CA ARG A 640 3.74 -13.08 6.23
C ARG A 640 4.75 -13.60 5.21
N LEU A 641 5.20 -14.83 5.41
CA LEU A 641 6.21 -15.46 4.57
C LEU A 641 5.58 -16.08 3.32
N CYS A 642 6.21 -15.88 2.17
CA CYS A 642 5.79 -16.52 0.93
C CYS A 642 6.01 -18.02 1.02
N ARG A 643 4.91 -18.81 1.00
CA ARG A 643 4.96 -20.27 0.86
C ARG A 643 4.62 -20.78 -0.56
N CYS A 644 4.21 -19.88 -1.46
CA CYS A 644 3.75 -20.22 -2.83
C CYS A 644 4.85 -20.24 -3.90
N GLY A 645 6.06 -19.77 -3.60
CA GLY A 645 7.16 -19.66 -4.58
C GLY A 645 7.06 -18.51 -5.60
N ASN A 646 5.93 -17.80 -5.68
CA ASN A 646 5.65 -16.82 -6.75
C ASN A 646 5.75 -15.34 -6.34
N SER A 647 5.96 -15.02 -5.06
CA SER A 647 6.14 -13.62 -4.62
C SER A 647 7.34 -12.96 -5.31
N LYS A 648 7.22 -11.67 -5.64
CA LYS A 648 8.31 -10.82 -6.11
C LYS A 648 9.16 -10.29 -4.93
N SER A 649 8.58 -10.15 -3.74
CA SER A 649 9.23 -9.66 -2.52
C SER A 649 9.71 -10.77 -1.55
N LYS A 650 10.13 -11.93 -2.09
CA LYS A 650 10.62 -13.06 -1.25
C LYS A 650 11.73 -12.59 -0.30
N PRO A 651 11.71 -12.97 1.00
CA PRO A 651 10.91 -14.04 1.61
C PRO A 651 9.47 -13.64 1.99
N LEU A 652 9.10 -12.37 1.89
CA LEU A 652 7.77 -11.89 2.25
C LEU A 652 6.74 -12.18 1.14
N CYS A 653 5.46 -12.06 1.48
CA CYS A 653 4.33 -12.32 0.60
C CYS A 653 3.65 -11.02 0.13
N ASP A 654 3.75 -10.74 -1.16
CA ASP A 654 3.10 -9.66 -1.93
C ASP A 654 1.70 -10.03 -2.48
N SER A 655 1.09 -11.10 -1.99
CA SER A 655 -0.16 -11.68 -2.50
C SER A 655 -0.11 -12.31 -3.90
N SER A 656 1.06 -12.49 -4.52
CA SER A 656 1.21 -13.22 -5.81
C SER A 656 0.69 -14.67 -5.78
N HIS A 657 0.42 -15.24 -4.61
CA HIS A 657 -0.24 -16.54 -4.47
C HIS A 657 -1.65 -16.58 -5.09
N LEU A 658 -2.37 -15.45 -5.12
CA LEU A 658 -3.72 -15.32 -5.71
C LEU A 658 -3.65 -15.51 -7.23
N ALA A 659 -2.82 -14.69 -7.90
CA ALA A 659 -2.61 -14.76 -9.34
C ALA A 659 -1.97 -16.10 -9.78
N ALA A 660 -1.11 -16.68 -8.94
CA ALA A 660 -0.51 -18.00 -9.18
C ALA A 660 -1.44 -19.19 -8.89
N GLY A 661 -2.71 -18.96 -8.49
CA GLY A 661 -3.68 -20.02 -8.21
C GLY A 661 -3.27 -21.01 -7.12
N PHE A 662 -2.41 -20.58 -6.19
CA PHE A 662 -1.73 -21.47 -5.25
C PHE A 662 -2.71 -22.16 -4.28
N LYS A 663 -2.51 -23.48 -4.06
CA LYS A 663 -3.36 -24.31 -3.20
C LYS A 663 -2.61 -24.94 -2.04
N ASP A 664 -3.20 -24.88 -0.84
CA ASP A 664 -2.84 -25.78 0.26
C ASP A 664 -3.67 -27.07 0.20
N THR A 665 -3.02 -28.21 0.41
CA THR A 665 -3.65 -29.53 0.39
C THR A 665 -4.35 -29.87 1.70
N VAL A 666 -4.19 -29.05 2.75
CA VAL A 666 -4.92 -29.17 4.02
C VAL A 666 -5.81 -27.94 4.20
N ARG A 667 -7.13 -28.14 4.18
CA ARG A 667 -8.11 -27.16 4.65
C ARG A 667 -8.27 -27.33 6.16
N ILE A 668 -7.79 -26.37 6.94
CA ILE A 668 -8.19 -26.27 8.35
C ILE A 668 -9.54 -25.53 8.34
N ASN A 669 -10.61 -26.26 8.67
CA ASN A 669 -11.92 -25.67 8.94
C ASN A 669 -11.90 -25.07 10.35
N GLU A 670 -11.25 -23.92 10.51
CA GLU A 670 -11.49 -22.94 11.58
C GLU A 670 -10.74 -21.64 11.21
N PRO A 671 -11.28 -20.45 11.53
CA PRO A 671 -10.59 -19.20 11.27
C PRO A 671 -9.28 -19.11 12.08
N PRO A 672 -8.25 -18.39 11.59
CA PRO A 672 -6.98 -18.28 12.30
C PRO A 672 -7.18 -17.62 13.68
N PRO A 673 -6.51 -18.10 14.73
CA PRO A 673 -6.59 -17.47 16.05
C PRO A 673 -6.02 -16.04 15.99
N PRO A 674 -6.58 -15.09 16.76
CA PRO A 674 -6.07 -13.73 16.81
C PRO A 674 -4.60 -13.70 17.25
N LEU A 675 -3.87 -12.70 16.74
CA LEU A 675 -2.47 -12.47 17.09
C LEU A 675 -2.34 -12.29 18.61
N PRO A 676 -1.31 -12.86 19.26
CA PRO A 676 -1.11 -12.64 20.69
C PRO A 676 -0.90 -11.14 20.96
N PRO A 677 -1.46 -10.61 22.06
CA PRO A 677 -1.42 -9.18 22.30
C PRO A 677 0.01 -8.70 22.56
N HIS A 678 0.48 -7.76 21.74
CA HIS A 678 1.43 -6.77 22.23
C HIS A 678 0.83 -6.12 23.49
N PRO A 679 1.66 -5.75 24.50
CA PRO A 679 1.17 -5.45 25.85
C PRO A 679 0.10 -4.36 25.84
N GLY A 680 -1.14 -4.79 26.11
CA GLY A 680 -2.34 -4.01 25.79
C GLY A 680 -3.39 -4.79 25.01
N SER A 681 -3.59 -6.07 25.39
CA SER A 681 -4.80 -6.90 25.18
C SER A 681 -5.19 -7.21 23.72
N ALA A 682 -6.10 -8.12 23.36
CA ALA A 682 -7.04 -9.06 24.04
C ALA A 682 -8.37 -8.49 24.62
N SER A 683 -9.54 -8.58 23.97
CA SER A 683 -9.84 -9.15 22.63
C SER A 683 -10.75 -8.20 21.82
N LEU A 684 -10.83 -8.32 20.49
CA LEU A 684 -11.65 -9.33 19.79
C LEU A 684 -10.95 -10.06 18.61
#